data_AF-A0A482VJ42-F1
#
_entry.id   AF-A0A482VJ42-F1
#
_cell.length_a   1.000
_cell.length_b   1.000
_cell.length_c   1.000
_cell.angle_alpha   90.00
_cell.angle_beta   90.00
_cell.angle_gamma   90.00
#
_symmetry.space_group_name_H-M   'P 1'
#
loop_
_entity.id
_entity.type
_entity.pdbx_description
1 polymer ?
#
loop_
_entity_poly.entity_id
_entity_poly.type
_entity_poly.pdbx_seq_one_letter_code
_entity_poly.pdbx_strand_id
1 'polypeptide(L)'
;MCSISRDYQDVLAPRREELSNFMWVSRQLKPQIAYKQSGKPTPQYHKEEVLKSPKIQELLMTMSQQQNIAQEVLESQVKNILDEIGYNKKLKLIRWLGLVLVKICKKICSGIYVNKDSIVQLKSVMGDCPVVFVPSHRSYADFILMSLMCFAEDLALPAIAAGMDFHGMWGMGTMLRDTGAFFMRRSYNDDSLYWTTFKQYIYQIVTKGELPIEFFIEGTRSRSNKSLMPKYGLILMILKAFFLSQVPDIIFVPINISYDRILEEKLFAFELLGIPKPKETTSGFFKSLSIVKEKFGSIYFDFAKPISAKQFFGPALDRSVHNLKAIHQQEITEDEKKCIPALAHEIVYQQQKRCVITAFNLMAVILHNNLTNGSNLLSVDDMISEILWLKETAESLGAFVHMDGAKRSVLEALDVHKNIVTLNENGKITLVWDKIVLDKSRSHKFKAHELSDKTLTASVPFIMLQIYINPILHYFVDLAVLIVILKHHKQTLSQEQNYNAAIELYTKAIEANPTVAIYYGNRSFAYLKTECFGYALADASKAIELDKSYVKGFYRRAAAHMSLGKFKDALKDYEYVMKVRPNDKDAKSKYTECNKIVKKLAFEKAISVEDTKKNIASTINLDAMTIENEYTGPELEDGKVTHQFMKELMELYKNQGKLHRKYAYKILLDVKAYFMKQSSLIDVEIASENKFTVCGDIHGQFYDLMNIFNLNGLPSESNPYLFNGDFVDRGSFSVECIFTLFGFKLLYPNHFFMSRGNHESATMNQMYGFDGEVKAKYTAQMAELFTEVYNWLPLAHCLNKRVLVMHGGLFSRDDVTLNEINKIDRNRQPPEDGPMCELLWSDPQPQNGRAPSKRGVGCQFGPDVTKKFLDLNKLDYVIRSHEVKNNGYEVAHDGKCITVFSAPNYCDTMGNKGAFITLKGKDMEPKFTTYEAVPHPNVKPMAYANAFLSLMC
;
A
#
# COMPACT_ATOMS: atom_id res chain seq x y z
N MET A 1 -12.50 5.55 20.01
CA MET A 1 -11.05 5.77 20.19
C MET A 1 -10.86 6.47 21.52
N CYS A 2 -10.02 5.95 22.42
CA CYS A 2 -9.72 6.60 23.71
C CYS A 2 -8.99 7.92 23.46
N SER A 3 -9.42 9.01 24.11
CA SER A 3 -8.63 10.24 24.18
C SER A 3 -7.26 9.91 24.75
N ILE A 4 -6.18 10.29 24.05
CA ILE A 4 -4.81 10.15 24.56
C ILE A 4 -4.65 11.20 25.66
N SER A 5 -5.01 10.86 26.90
CA SER A 5 -4.73 11.73 28.04
C SER A 5 -3.25 11.59 28.40
N ARG A 6 -2.53 12.71 28.42
CA ARG A 6 -1.14 12.80 28.91
C ARG A 6 -1.17 13.74 30.10
N ASP A 7 -0.83 13.22 31.29
CA ASP A 7 -0.78 14.04 32.49
C ASP A 7 0.52 14.85 32.53
N TYR A 8 0.40 16.17 32.60
CA TYR A 8 1.53 17.10 32.62
C TYR A 8 1.57 17.86 33.94
N GLN A 9 2.77 17.95 34.51
CA GLN A 9 3.01 18.78 35.68
C GLN A 9 3.88 19.98 35.32
N ASP A 10 3.46 21.18 35.76
CA ASP A 10 4.29 22.37 35.67
C ASP A 10 5.42 22.33 36.72
N VAL A 11 6.65 22.21 36.23
CA VAL A 11 7.88 22.20 37.03
C VAL A 11 8.10 23.55 37.73
N LEU A 12 7.61 24.65 37.15
CA LEU A 12 7.74 26.00 37.69
C LEU A 12 6.67 26.34 38.72
N ALA A 13 5.49 25.71 38.70
CA ALA A 13 4.38 26.05 39.58
C ALA A 13 4.75 26.05 41.08
N PRO A 14 5.34 24.98 41.65
CA PRO A 14 5.73 25.01 43.06
C PRO A 14 6.81 26.07 43.32
N ARG A 15 7.64 26.40 42.33
CA ARG A 15 8.70 27.41 42.43
C ARG A 15 8.14 28.84 42.37
N ARG A 16 6.88 29.03 41.96
CA ARG A 16 6.17 30.31 42.08
C ARG A 16 5.58 30.50 43.48
N GLU A 17 5.23 29.41 44.16
CA GLU A 17 4.55 29.40 45.47
C GLU A 17 5.53 29.23 46.65
N GLU A 18 6.64 28.52 46.47
CA GLU A 18 7.66 28.29 47.49
C GLU A 18 8.39 29.60 47.88
N LEU A 19 8.59 29.81 49.19
CA LEU A 19 9.21 31.01 49.78
C LEU A 19 10.66 31.26 49.32
N SER A 20 11.40 30.23 48.85
CA SER A 20 12.81 30.40 48.43
C SER A 20 13.32 29.36 47.43
N ASN A 21 13.56 29.81 46.18
CA ASN A 21 14.28 29.04 45.14
C ASN A 21 15.66 28.55 45.62
N PHE A 22 16.30 29.28 46.54
CA PHE A 22 17.59 28.91 47.13
C PHE A 22 17.51 27.59 47.90
N MET A 23 16.43 27.38 48.65
CA MET A 23 16.21 26.12 49.39
C MET A 23 16.04 24.94 48.43
N TRP A 24 15.26 25.11 47.36
CA TRP A 24 15.07 24.05 46.35
C TRP A 24 16.38 23.65 45.68
N VAL A 25 17.24 24.59 45.29
CA VAL A 25 18.52 24.28 44.65
C VAL A 25 19.55 23.71 45.63
N SER A 26 19.55 24.17 46.88
CA SER A 26 20.49 23.72 47.90
C SER A 26 20.12 22.38 48.53
N ARG A 27 18.93 21.83 48.21
CA ARG A 27 18.45 20.54 48.71
C ARG A 27 19.45 19.39 48.49
N GLN A 28 19.33 18.37 49.33
CA GLN A 28 20.08 17.13 49.14
C GLN A 28 19.58 16.43 47.87
N LEU A 29 20.46 16.27 46.88
CA LEU A 29 20.13 15.58 45.64
C LEU A 29 20.41 14.09 45.80
N LYS A 30 19.45 13.26 45.38
CA LYS A 30 19.61 11.81 45.23
C LYS A 30 19.24 11.41 43.80
N PRO A 31 20.03 11.84 42.80
CA PRO A 31 19.65 11.66 41.41
C PRO A 31 19.67 10.17 41.04
N GLN A 32 18.66 9.73 40.29
CA GLN A 32 18.69 8.40 39.66
C GLN A 32 19.79 8.40 38.59
N ILE A 33 20.84 7.61 38.79
CA ILE A 33 21.95 7.45 37.84
C ILE A 33 21.58 6.47 36.73
N ALA A 34 22.20 6.62 35.56
CA ALA A 34 21.88 5.80 34.39
C ALA A 34 22.37 4.37 34.57
N TYR A 35 23.62 4.18 34.95
CA TYR A 35 24.25 2.86 35.05
C TYR A 35 25.11 2.78 36.32
N LYS A 36 24.73 1.93 37.27
CA LYS A 36 25.48 1.70 38.51
C LYS A 36 26.79 0.97 38.21
N GLN A 37 27.90 1.59 38.56
CA GLN A 37 29.23 1.00 38.47
C GLN A 37 29.67 0.48 39.84
N SER A 38 30.61 -0.47 39.86
CA SER A 38 31.20 -0.98 41.11
C SER A 38 32.03 0.07 41.87
N GLY A 39 32.37 1.20 41.23
CA GLY A 39 33.03 2.37 41.82
C GLY A 39 32.36 3.68 41.39
N LYS A 40 32.88 4.81 41.86
CA LYS A 40 32.39 6.17 41.49
C LYS A 40 33.34 6.82 40.46
N PRO A 41 33.17 6.55 39.16
CA PRO A 41 34.04 7.11 38.13
C PRO A 41 33.94 8.64 38.09
N THR A 42 35.08 9.31 38.14
CA THR A 42 35.17 10.76 37.99
C THR A 42 35.40 11.14 36.51
N PRO A 43 35.15 12.40 36.10
CA PRO A 43 35.51 12.84 34.76
C PRO A 43 36.99 12.62 34.43
N GLN A 44 37.86 12.77 35.44
CA GLN A 44 39.30 12.54 35.30
C GLN A 44 39.64 11.05 35.13
N TYR A 45 38.97 10.17 35.87
CA TYR A 45 39.11 8.72 35.71
C TYR A 45 38.83 8.27 34.27
N HIS A 46 37.77 8.79 33.63
CA HIS A 46 37.48 8.43 32.24
C HIS A 46 38.62 8.80 31.28
N LYS A 47 39.25 9.97 31.46
CA LYS A 47 40.38 10.40 30.63
C LYS A 47 41.60 9.50 30.82
N GLU A 48 41.93 9.17 32.07
CA GLU A 48 43.08 8.32 32.40
C GLU A 48 42.92 6.90 31.84
N GLU A 49 41.73 6.33 31.93
CA GLU A 49 41.45 5.00 31.38
C GLU A 49 41.50 4.97 29.85
N VAL A 50 41.07 6.04 29.16
CA VAL A 50 41.22 6.12 27.70
C VAL A 50 42.69 6.17 27.30
N LEU A 51 43.51 6.97 28.00
CA LEU A 51 44.95 7.06 27.73
C LEU A 51 45.66 5.71 27.91
N LYS A 52 45.27 4.94 28.93
CA LYS A 52 45.80 3.59 29.22
C LYS A 52 45.19 2.49 28.34
N SER A 53 44.17 2.79 27.53
CA SER A 53 43.46 1.77 26.78
C SER A 53 44.36 1.08 25.73
N PRO A 54 44.26 -0.25 25.55
CA PRO A 54 45.05 -0.96 24.55
C PRO A 54 44.92 -0.38 23.13
N LYS A 55 43.74 0.14 22.77
CA LYS A 55 43.52 0.76 21.45
C LYS A 55 44.39 2.00 21.25
N ILE A 56 44.47 2.86 22.27
CA ILE A 56 45.26 4.08 22.20
C ILE A 56 46.75 3.74 22.20
N GLN A 57 47.18 2.81 23.05
CA GLN A 57 48.57 2.36 23.09
C GLN A 57 49.04 1.76 21.76
N GLU A 58 48.22 0.93 21.11
CA GLU A 58 48.49 0.38 19.77
C GLU A 58 48.60 1.47 18.69
N LEU A 59 47.71 2.46 18.73
CA LEU A 59 47.75 3.61 17.81
C LEU A 59 49.03 4.44 18.00
N LEU A 60 49.39 4.72 19.25
CA LEU A 60 50.58 5.51 19.59
C LEU A 60 51.86 4.82 19.11
N MET A 61 51.98 3.51 19.33
CA MET A 61 53.11 2.71 18.82
C MET A 61 53.18 2.76 17.29
N THR A 62 52.05 2.59 16.61
CA THR A 62 51.97 2.60 15.14
C THR A 62 52.36 3.96 14.56
N MET A 63 51.82 5.05 15.12
CA MET A 63 52.11 6.42 14.67
C MET A 63 53.54 6.84 15.00
N SER A 64 54.07 6.44 16.15
CA SER A 64 55.46 6.71 16.55
C SER A 64 56.44 6.12 15.52
N GLN A 65 56.22 4.88 15.10
CA GLN A 65 57.03 4.21 14.07
C GLN A 65 56.88 4.86 12.69
N GLN A 66 55.67 5.21 12.27
CA GLN A 66 55.41 5.77 10.93
C GLN A 66 55.89 7.21 10.77
N GLN A 67 55.78 8.03 11.82
CA GLN A 67 56.06 9.47 11.77
C GLN A 67 57.40 9.84 12.43
N ASN A 68 58.10 8.87 13.03
CA ASN A 68 59.35 9.06 13.79
C ASN A 68 59.21 10.10 14.91
N ILE A 69 58.08 10.06 15.63
CA ILE A 69 57.78 10.95 16.77
C ILE A 69 57.83 10.11 18.05
N ALA A 70 58.46 10.64 19.10
CA ALA A 70 58.52 9.96 20.41
C ALA A 70 57.13 9.72 21.00
N GLN A 71 56.91 8.55 21.61
CA GLN A 71 55.60 8.15 22.15
C GLN A 71 55.10 9.11 23.23
N GLU A 72 55.98 9.67 24.07
CA GLU A 72 55.62 10.63 25.11
C GLU A 72 54.98 11.91 24.53
N VAL A 73 55.44 12.34 23.35
CA VAL A 73 54.88 13.50 22.65
C VAL A 73 53.46 13.21 22.18
N LEU A 74 53.23 12.03 21.59
CA LEU A 74 51.91 11.60 21.13
C LEU A 74 50.95 11.36 22.31
N GLU A 75 51.42 10.80 23.43
CA GLU A 75 50.63 10.68 24.67
C GLU A 75 50.22 12.04 25.22
N SER A 76 51.14 13.02 25.21
CA SER A 76 50.81 14.39 25.60
C SER A 76 49.76 15.01 24.66
N GLN A 77 49.79 14.68 23.37
CA GLN A 77 48.75 15.13 22.42
C GLN A 77 47.40 14.49 22.72
N VAL A 78 47.35 13.18 23.00
CA VAL A 78 46.10 12.49 23.42
C VAL A 78 45.56 13.10 24.70
N LYS A 79 46.40 13.39 25.69
CA LYS A 79 46.00 14.07 26.93
C LYS A 79 45.39 15.44 26.66
N ASN A 80 46.03 16.24 25.81
CA ASN A 80 45.50 17.55 25.40
C ASN A 80 44.15 17.41 24.69
N ILE A 81 43.99 16.41 23.82
CA ILE A 81 42.71 16.12 23.17
C ILE A 81 41.65 15.75 24.21
N LEU A 82 41.96 14.88 25.16
CA LEU A 82 41.04 14.46 26.23
C LEU A 82 40.64 15.62 27.15
N ASP A 83 41.57 16.54 27.43
CA ASP A 83 41.29 17.77 28.17
C ASP A 83 40.44 18.75 27.35
N GLU A 84 40.63 18.80 26.03
CA GLU A 84 39.80 19.57 25.10
C GLU A 84 38.38 19.00 24.98
N ILE A 85 38.21 17.69 24.82
CA ILE A 85 36.89 17.10 24.57
C ILE A 85 36.13 16.75 25.84
N GLY A 86 36.81 16.39 26.93
CA GLY A 86 36.17 15.74 28.08
C GLY A 86 35.28 16.67 28.90
N TYR A 87 34.17 16.13 29.41
CA TYR A 87 33.27 16.88 30.28
C TYR A 87 33.88 17.07 31.68
N ASN A 88 33.31 17.99 32.44
CA ASN A 88 33.57 18.13 33.87
C ASN A 88 32.23 18.29 34.63
N LYS A 89 32.27 18.23 35.96
CA LYS A 89 31.05 18.33 36.78
C LYS A 89 31.31 19.08 38.07
N LYS A 90 30.84 20.32 38.16
CA LYS A 90 30.95 21.17 39.35
C LYS A 90 29.58 21.46 39.92
N LEU A 91 29.20 20.74 40.99
CA LEU A 91 27.88 20.87 41.62
C LEU A 91 27.56 22.30 42.09
N LYS A 92 28.55 23.04 42.59
CA LYS A 92 28.36 24.45 43.00
C LYS A 92 27.89 25.32 41.84
N LEU A 93 28.48 25.15 40.66
CA LEU A 93 28.10 25.88 39.45
C LEU A 93 26.73 25.45 38.94
N ILE A 94 26.44 24.15 38.90
CA ILE A 94 25.14 23.58 38.50
C ILE A 94 24.02 24.19 39.36
N ARG A 95 24.23 24.24 40.68
CA ARG A 95 23.28 24.84 41.62
C ARG A 95 23.08 26.33 41.32
N TRP A 96 24.16 27.10 41.22
CA TRP A 96 24.07 28.53 40.92
C TRP A 96 23.32 28.80 39.59
N LEU A 97 23.61 28.03 38.54
CA LEU A 97 22.90 28.13 37.27
C LEU A 97 21.42 27.77 37.40
N GLY A 98 21.08 26.72 38.15
CA GLY A 98 19.70 26.35 38.44
C GLY A 98 18.89 27.51 39.04
N LEU A 99 19.49 28.30 39.96
CA LEU A 99 18.84 29.49 40.52
C LEU A 99 18.59 30.58 39.48
N VAL A 100 19.60 30.86 38.65
CA VAL A 100 19.50 31.88 37.60
C VAL A 100 18.46 31.49 36.56
N LEU A 101 18.49 30.23 36.11
CA LEU A 101 17.58 29.71 35.09
C LEU A 101 16.14 29.70 35.56
N VAL A 102 15.84 29.21 36.76
CA VAL A 102 14.47 29.25 37.31
C VAL A 102 13.96 30.69 37.40
N LYS A 103 14.80 31.65 37.80
CA LYS A 103 14.40 33.07 37.85
C LYS A 103 14.08 33.62 36.47
N ILE A 104 14.83 33.24 35.44
CA ILE A 104 14.57 33.62 34.05
C ILE A 104 13.29 32.95 33.55
N CYS A 105 13.16 31.63 33.67
CA CYS A 105 12.02 30.84 33.21
C CYS A 105 10.71 31.30 33.88
N LYS A 106 10.68 31.58 35.18
CA LYS A 106 9.49 32.14 35.87
C LYS A 106 9.01 33.46 35.26
N LYS A 107 9.92 34.24 34.69
CA LYS A 107 9.63 35.56 34.13
C LYS A 107 9.17 35.49 32.67
N ILE A 108 9.78 34.62 31.87
CA ILE A 108 9.54 34.57 30.42
C ILE A 108 8.54 33.49 30.01
N CYS A 109 8.42 32.42 30.79
CA CYS A 109 7.51 31.31 30.51
C CYS A 109 6.26 31.38 31.40
N SER A 110 5.13 30.93 30.85
CA SER A 110 3.90 30.66 31.61
C SER A 110 4.09 29.43 32.50
N GLY A 111 4.59 28.33 31.94
CA GLY A 111 4.93 27.10 32.65
C GLY A 111 5.96 26.26 31.89
N ILE A 112 6.57 25.28 32.56
CA ILE A 112 7.38 24.24 31.92
C ILE A 112 6.80 22.89 32.33
N TYR A 113 6.18 22.21 31.37
CA TYR A 113 5.40 21.01 31.59
C TYR A 113 6.22 19.77 31.26
N VAL A 114 6.10 18.74 32.10
CA VAL A 114 6.70 17.42 31.85
C VAL A 114 5.67 16.32 32.10
N ASN A 115 5.69 15.27 31.27
CA ASN A 115 4.81 14.11 31.42
C ASN A 115 5.31 13.16 32.52
N LYS A 116 4.67 13.22 33.69
CA LYS A 116 5.19 12.60 34.92
C LYS A 116 5.27 11.08 34.86
N ASP A 117 4.27 10.42 34.27
CA ASP A 117 4.25 8.97 34.13
C ASP A 117 5.48 8.44 33.38
N SER A 118 5.89 9.14 32.32
CA SER A 118 7.08 8.78 31.55
C SER A 118 8.37 8.96 32.35
N ILE A 119 8.44 9.96 33.24
CA ILE A 119 9.58 10.14 34.15
C ILE A 119 9.67 8.98 35.16
N VAL A 120 8.54 8.54 35.71
CA VAL A 120 8.50 7.39 36.62
C VAL A 120 8.94 6.11 35.89
N GLN A 121 8.43 5.90 34.67
CA GLN A 121 8.85 4.78 33.83
C GLN A 121 10.34 4.83 33.51
N LEU A 122 10.87 6.00 33.15
CA LEU A 122 12.30 6.20 32.90
C LEU A 122 13.14 5.84 34.14
N LYS A 123 12.77 6.34 35.31
CA LYS A 123 13.47 6.02 36.57
C LYS A 123 13.49 4.52 36.85
N SER A 124 12.42 3.79 36.50
CA SER A 124 12.34 2.34 36.72
C SER A 124 13.30 1.51 35.86
N VAL A 125 13.74 2.03 34.71
CA VAL A 125 14.69 1.35 33.81
C VAL A 125 16.14 1.86 33.96
N MET A 126 16.34 2.94 34.72
CA MET A 126 17.67 3.47 35.03
C MET A 126 18.31 2.71 36.20
N GLY A 127 19.60 2.38 36.05
CA GLY A 127 20.43 1.79 37.10
C GLY A 127 21.24 0.59 36.63
N ASP A 128 20.72 -0.17 35.66
CA ASP A 128 21.29 -1.46 35.27
C ASP A 128 22.06 -1.43 33.94
N CYS A 129 21.84 -0.41 33.12
CA CYS A 129 22.50 -0.27 31.82
C CYS A 129 22.59 1.21 31.38
N PRO A 130 23.45 1.55 30.40
CA PRO A 130 23.56 2.91 29.89
C PRO A 130 22.24 3.47 29.34
N VAL A 131 21.99 4.74 29.62
CA VAL A 131 20.82 5.48 29.14
C VAL A 131 21.25 6.66 28.29
N VAL A 132 20.53 6.86 27.19
CA VAL A 132 20.84 7.87 26.19
C VAL A 132 19.62 8.75 25.97
N PHE A 133 19.71 10.01 26.38
CA PHE A 133 18.70 11.02 26.11
C PHE A 133 18.87 11.55 24.69
N VAL A 134 17.79 11.48 23.92
CA VAL A 134 17.76 11.95 22.54
C VAL A 134 16.65 13.00 22.41
N PRO A 135 16.90 14.25 22.83
CA PRO A 135 15.95 15.34 22.69
C PRO A 135 15.79 15.82 21.24
N SER A 136 14.64 16.40 20.94
CA SER A 136 14.42 17.16 19.70
C SER A 136 15.08 18.53 19.85
N HIS A 137 15.95 18.90 18.93
CA HIS A 137 16.71 20.15 18.99
C HIS A 137 15.96 21.29 18.27
N ARG A 138 15.18 22.08 19.00
CA ARG A 138 14.36 23.19 18.48
C ARG A 138 14.92 24.56 18.86
N SER A 139 15.53 24.72 20.04
CA SER A 139 16.09 25.99 20.53
C SER A 139 17.53 25.84 21.02
N TYR A 140 18.31 26.93 21.06
CA TYR A 140 19.61 26.91 21.73
C TYR A 140 19.48 26.66 23.24
N ALA A 141 18.31 26.96 23.81
CA ALA A 141 18.04 26.75 25.23
C ALA A 141 17.90 25.27 25.59
N ASP A 142 17.64 24.37 24.64
CA ASP A 142 17.30 22.97 24.89
C ASP A 142 18.34 22.25 25.75
N PHE A 143 19.64 22.44 25.48
CA PHE A 143 20.74 21.85 26.26
C PHE A 143 20.64 22.18 27.76
N ILE A 144 20.34 23.45 28.06
CA ILE A 144 20.32 23.95 29.43
C ILE A 144 18.98 23.63 30.10
N LEU A 145 17.88 23.65 29.33
CA LEU A 145 16.56 23.27 29.82
C LEU A 145 16.47 21.77 30.11
N MET A 146 17.08 20.90 29.31
CA MET A 146 17.22 19.47 29.59
C MET A 146 17.94 19.22 30.92
N SER A 147 19.04 19.96 31.16
CA SER A 147 19.77 19.90 32.45
C SER A 147 18.91 20.38 33.62
N LEU A 148 18.12 21.45 33.43
CA LEU A 148 17.17 21.93 34.43
C LEU A 148 16.06 20.91 34.73
N MET A 149 15.52 20.25 33.69
CA MET A 149 14.52 19.20 33.84
C MET A 149 15.08 18.00 34.59
N CYS A 150 16.29 17.53 34.25
CA CYS A 150 16.94 16.45 34.99
C CYS A 150 17.16 16.84 36.45
N PHE A 151 17.61 18.07 36.71
CA PHE A 151 17.77 18.57 38.07
C PHE A 151 16.45 18.65 38.83
N ALA A 152 15.35 19.06 38.19
CA ALA A 152 14.05 19.18 38.83
C ALA A 152 13.41 17.82 39.15
N GLU A 153 13.64 16.83 38.29
CA GLU A 153 13.10 15.49 38.41
C GLU A 153 14.00 14.51 39.17
N ASP A 154 15.08 14.99 39.81
CA ASP A 154 16.09 14.14 40.46
C ASP A 154 16.61 13.01 39.54
N LEU A 155 16.90 13.35 38.29
CA LEU A 155 17.65 12.53 37.34
C LEU A 155 19.11 12.98 37.32
N ALA A 156 20.04 12.05 37.05
CA ALA A 156 21.43 12.42 36.85
C ALA A 156 21.57 13.36 35.64
N LEU A 157 22.28 14.48 35.82
CA LEU A 157 22.59 15.37 34.71
C LEU A 157 23.44 14.63 33.66
N PRO A 158 23.10 14.76 32.37
CA PRO A 158 23.76 14.00 31.33
C PRO A 158 25.17 14.50 31.01
N ALA A 159 25.98 13.61 30.44
CA ALA A 159 27.14 13.96 29.65
C ALA A 159 26.65 14.40 28.25
N ILE A 160 26.78 15.68 27.93
CA ILE A 160 26.12 16.31 26.77
C ILE A 160 27.10 16.44 25.61
N ALA A 161 26.78 15.87 24.46
CA ALA A 161 27.55 16.05 23.24
C ALA A 161 27.34 17.46 22.66
N ALA A 162 28.38 18.29 22.66
CA ALA A 162 28.37 19.65 22.14
C ALA A 162 29.36 19.84 20.97
N GLY A 163 29.04 20.76 20.07
CA GLY A 163 29.96 21.14 18.97
C GLY A 163 31.06 22.11 19.43
N MET A 164 32.23 22.08 18.78
CA MET A 164 33.36 22.97 19.09
C MET A 164 33.07 24.47 18.97
N ASP A 165 32.04 24.89 18.24
CA ASP A 165 31.65 26.31 18.18
C ASP A 165 31.38 26.89 19.57
N PHE A 166 30.81 26.10 20.49
CA PHE A 166 30.55 26.51 21.87
C PHE A 166 31.81 26.53 22.74
N HIS A 167 32.79 25.69 22.43
CA HIS A 167 34.06 25.64 23.15
C HIS A 167 34.84 26.95 23.00
N GLY A 168 34.83 27.54 21.80
CA GLY A 168 35.53 28.80 21.49
C GLY A 168 34.90 30.05 22.11
N MET A 169 33.73 29.95 22.76
CA MET A 169 33.06 31.09 23.39
C MET A 169 33.68 31.40 24.76
N TRP A 170 34.18 32.62 24.94
CA TRP A 170 34.79 33.06 26.20
C TRP A 170 33.85 32.89 27.39
N GLY A 171 34.28 32.12 28.40
CA GLY A 171 33.51 31.80 29.61
C GLY A 171 32.42 30.75 29.43
N MET A 172 31.64 30.81 28.34
CA MET A 172 30.53 29.90 28.08
C MET A 172 30.99 28.45 27.81
N GLY A 173 32.08 28.26 27.07
CA GLY A 173 32.64 26.92 26.82
C GLY A 173 33.05 26.21 28.12
N THR A 174 33.73 26.92 29.02
CA THR A 174 34.10 26.40 30.35
C THR A 174 32.88 26.11 31.22
N MET A 175 31.88 27.00 31.19
CA MET A 175 30.64 26.81 31.94
C MET A 175 29.87 25.57 31.48
N LEU A 176 29.72 25.37 30.17
CA LEU A 176 29.09 24.19 29.59
C LEU A 176 29.89 22.92 29.94
N ARG A 177 31.22 22.97 29.86
CA ARG A 177 32.09 21.85 30.27
C ARG A 177 31.85 21.46 31.72
N ASP A 178 31.89 22.44 32.62
CA ASP A 178 31.75 22.24 34.08
C ASP A 178 30.33 21.82 34.50
N THR A 179 29.38 21.82 33.57
CA THR A 179 27.99 21.36 33.77
C THR A 179 27.68 20.04 33.08
N GLY A 180 28.64 19.42 32.39
CA GLY A 180 28.50 18.08 31.80
C GLY A 180 28.71 18.02 30.29
N ALA A 181 28.99 19.12 29.60
CA ALA A 181 29.22 19.09 28.15
C ALA A 181 30.62 18.53 27.80
N PHE A 182 30.67 17.59 26.86
CA PHE A 182 31.88 17.17 26.17
C PHE A 182 31.82 17.64 24.70
N PHE A 183 32.97 17.94 24.10
CA PHE A 183 33.05 18.63 22.81
C PHE A 183 33.52 17.74 21.66
N MET A 184 32.95 17.95 20.48
CA MET A 184 33.28 17.25 19.25
C MET A 184 33.65 18.23 18.13
N ARG A 185 34.78 17.99 17.47
CA ARG A 185 35.30 18.77 16.33
C ARG A 185 34.44 18.55 15.08
N ARG A 186 34.38 19.58 14.23
CA ARG A 186 33.82 19.50 12.85
C ARG A 186 34.92 19.25 11.82
N SER A 187 35.85 18.34 12.09
CA SER A 187 36.93 17.97 11.17
C SER A 187 36.52 16.80 10.26
N TYR A 188 37.08 16.75 9.06
CA TYR A 188 37.02 15.56 8.21
C TYR A 188 37.82 14.40 8.85
N ASN A 189 37.59 13.15 8.44
CA ASN A 189 38.12 11.92 9.06
C ASN A 189 39.67 11.77 9.02
N ASP A 190 40.41 12.81 8.63
CA ASP A 190 41.84 12.74 8.31
C ASP A 190 42.75 12.77 9.56
N ASP A 191 42.26 13.26 10.71
CA ASP A 191 42.97 13.21 12.00
C ASP A 191 42.64 11.92 12.76
N SER A 192 43.41 10.86 12.45
CA SER A 192 43.24 9.53 13.04
C SER A 192 43.47 9.50 14.55
N LEU A 193 44.39 10.33 15.07
CA LEU A 193 44.69 10.45 16.49
C LEU A 193 43.49 11.01 17.26
N TYR A 194 42.92 12.11 16.77
CA TYR A 194 41.72 12.70 17.35
C TYR A 194 40.53 11.74 17.31
N TRP A 195 40.18 11.21 16.13
CA TRP A 195 38.96 10.40 15.99
C TRP A 195 39.03 9.08 16.75
N THR A 196 40.22 8.47 16.85
CA THR A 196 40.39 7.27 17.67
C THR A 196 40.26 7.61 19.16
N THR A 197 40.89 8.70 19.61
CA THR A 197 40.78 9.20 20.99
C THR A 197 39.32 9.51 21.34
N PHE A 198 38.60 10.22 20.47
CA PHE A 198 37.21 10.59 20.67
C PHE A 198 36.30 9.36 20.74
N LYS A 199 36.43 8.41 19.80
CA LYS A 199 35.64 7.15 19.81
C LYS A 199 35.89 6.35 21.08
N GLN A 200 37.14 6.26 21.53
CA GLN A 200 37.49 5.58 22.77
C GLN A 200 36.93 6.29 24.00
N TYR A 201 36.93 7.62 24.00
CA TYR A 201 36.30 8.41 25.06
C TYR A 201 34.78 8.17 25.16
N ILE A 202 34.06 8.14 24.04
CA ILE A 202 32.63 7.79 24.03
C ILE A 202 32.42 6.36 24.53
N TYR A 203 33.20 5.40 24.01
CA TYR A 203 33.12 4.01 24.44
C TYR A 203 33.37 3.85 25.95
N GLN A 204 34.32 4.60 26.52
CA GLN A 204 34.60 4.59 27.96
C GLN A 204 33.45 5.17 28.78
N ILE A 205 32.81 6.26 28.32
CA ILE A 205 31.64 6.82 29.02
C ILE A 205 30.46 5.85 28.94
N VAL A 206 30.21 5.21 27.79
CA VAL A 206 29.11 4.25 27.65
C VAL A 206 29.32 3.02 28.53
N THR A 207 30.52 2.46 28.57
CA THR A 207 30.79 1.19 29.27
C THR A 207 31.03 1.37 30.77
N LYS A 208 31.63 2.49 31.19
CA LYS A 208 32.08 2.73 32.57
C LYS A 208 31.50 3.99 33.20
N GLY A 209 30.67 4.78 32.51
CA GLY A 209 30.06 5.99 33.04
C GLY A 209 28.77 5.74 33.82
N GLU A 210 28.49 6.59 34.80
CA GLU A 210 27.24 6.57 35.57
C GLU A 210 26.17 7.55 35.05
N LEU A 211 26.59 8.53 34.25
CA LEU A 211 25.73 9.58 33.74
C LEU A 211 25.04 9.14 32.44
N PRO A 212 23.77 9.56 32.20
CA PRO A 212 23.17 9.40 30.89
C PRO A 212 23.96 10.22 29.85
N ILE A 213 23.91 9.80 28.59
CA ILE A 213 24.50 10.55 27.48
C ILE A 213 23.40 11.33 26.77
N GLU A 214 23.62 12.60 26.48
CA GLU A 214 22.69 13.42 25.70
C GLU A 214 23.30 13.80 24.36
N PHE A 215 22.58 13.56 23.27
CA PHE A 215 22.92 14.13 21.98
C PHE A 215 21.70 14.35 21.09
N PHE A 216 21.86 15.25 20.12
CA PHE A 216 20.84 15.50 19.12
C PHE A 216 21.06 14.63 17.90
N ILE A 217 20.12 13.72 17.64
CA ILE A 217 20.24 12.74 16.55
C ILE A 217 20.29 13.38 15.17
N GLU A 218 19.66 14.53 14.99
CA GLU A 218 19.70 15.33 13.76
C GLU A 218 21.08 16.00 13.52
N GLY A 219 21.95 16.01 14.53
CA GLY A 219 23.27 16.66 14.52
C GLY A 219 23.24 18.19 14.57
N THR A 220 22.13 18.81 14.17
CA THR A 220 21.89 20.26 14.24
C THR A 220 20.42 20.51 14.56
N ARG A 221 20.10 21.70 15.08
CA ARG A 221 18.73 22.18 15.19
C ARG A 221 18.13 22.50 13.82
N SER A 222 16.82 22.36 13.73
CA SER A 222 16.04 22.73 12.55
C SER A 222 15.57 24.18 12.61
N ARG A 223 15.92 24.98 11.61
CA ARG A 223 15.46 26.39 11.51
C ARG A 223 13.99 26.46 11.09
N SER A 224 13.53 25.47 10.34
CA SER A 224 12.14 25.37 9.94
C SER A 224 11.28 24.67 10.99
N ASN A 225 11.86 24.17 12.08
CA ASN A 225 11.17 23.35 13.08
C ASN A 225 10.62 22.01 12.53
N LYS A 226 11.00 21.63 11.29
CA LYS A 226 10.80 20.27 10.77
C LYS A 226 11.81 19.33 11.38
N SER A 227 11.45 18.07 11.58
CA SER A 227 12.45 17.06 11.92
C SER A 227 13.39 16.83 10.73
N LEU A 228 14.69 16.75 11.01
CA LEU A 228 15.73 16.54 10.00
C LEU A 228 16.08 15.06 9.92
N MET A 229 16.79 14.69 8.84
CA MET A 229 17.31 13.33 8.70
C MET A 229 18.32 13.04 9.82
N PRO A 230 18.20 11.89 10.52
CA PRO A 230 19.14 11.53 11.59
C PRO A 230 20.56 11.34 11.05
N LYS A 231 21.55 11.64 11.89
CA LYS A 231 22.98 11.43 11.66
C LYS A 231 23.45 10.24 12.50
N TYR A 232 24.05 9.27 11.82
CA TYR A 232 24.35 7.97 12.44
C TYR A 232 25.66 7.91 13.23
N GLY A 233 26.52 8.94 13.16
CA GLY A 233 27.87 8.89 13.73
C GLY A 233 27.94 8.58 15.22
N LEU A 234 27.28 9.39 16.07
CA LEU A 234 27.31 9.19 17.52
C LEU A 234 26.53 7.95 17.97
N ILE A 235 25.38 7.66 17.36
CA ILE A 235 24.61 6.45 17.69
C ILE A 235 25.40 5.18 17.36
N LEU A 236 26.17 5.17 16.27
CA LEU A 236 27.08 4.09 15.92
C LEU A 236 28.18 3.93 16.97
N MET A 237 28.81 5.03 17.41
CA MET A 237 29.84 4.98 18.46
C MET A 237 29.29 4.44 19.79
N ILE A 238 28.06 4.81 20.15
CA ILE A 238 27.39 4.35 21.37
C ILE A 238 27.03 2.86 21.26
N LEU A 239 26.39 2.45 20.16
CA LEU A 239 25.97 1.07 19.94
C LEU A 239 27.14 0.09 19.82
N LYS A 240 28.36 0.56 19.52
CA LYS A 240 29.57 -0.27 19.54
C LYS A 240 29.68 -1.07 20.84
N ALA A 241 29.46 -0.43 21.99
CA ALA A 241 29.53 -1.12 23.28
C ALA A 241 28.51 -2.26 23.42
N PHE A 242 27.33 -2.09 22.85
CA PHE A 242 26.25 -3.07 22.89
C PHE A 242 26.50 -4.25 21.95
N PHE A 243 26.90 -3.99 20.70
CA PHE A 243 27.21 -5.04 19.72
C PHE A 243 28.37 -5.92 20.18
N LEU A 244 29.40 -5.29 20.76
CA LEU A 244 30.55 -6.00 21.34
C LEU A 244 30.27 -6.64 22.70
N SER A 245 29.00 -6.66 23.16
CA SER A 245 28.55 -7.27 24.42
C SER A 245 29.27 -6.76 25.67
N GLN A 246 29.66 -5.48 25.67
CA GLN A 246 30.37 -4.83 26.78
C GLN A 246 29.40 -4.20 27.77
N VAL A 247 28.15 -4.02 27.34
CA VAL A 247 27.02 -3.63 28.17
C VAL A 247 25.84 -4.55 27.86
N PRO A 248 24.99 -4.87 28.85
CA PRO A 248 23.89 -5.81 28.66
C PRO A 248 22.80 -5.27 27.72
N ASP A 249 22.61 -3.96 27.72
CA ASP A 249 21.64 -3.22 26.89
C ASP A 249 22.07 -1.75 26.79
N ILE A 250 21.42 -0.98 25.92
CA ILE A 250 21.44 0.48 25.90
C ILE A 250 20.01 0.98 25.73
N ILE A 251 19.58 1.88 26.60
CA ILE A 251 18.23 2.44 26.60
C ILE A 251 18.25 3.82 25.95
N PHE A 252 17.61 3.95 24.79
CA PHE A 252 17.40 5.25 24.13
C PHE A 252 16.08 5.86 24.58
N VAL A 253 16.10 7.14 24.94
CA VAL A 253 14.93 7.88 25.40
C VAL A 253 14.67 9.02 24.42
N PRO A 254 13.76 8.83 23.44
CA PRO A 254 13.32 9.91 22.57
C PRO A 254 12.56 10.96 23.39
N ILE A 255 12.92 12.23 23.24
CA ILE A 255 12.28 13.33 23.97
C ILE A 255 11.88 14.40 22.97
N ASN A 256 10.62 14.82 23.00
CA ASN A 256 10.18 15.99 22.26
C ASN A 256 10.15 17.22 23.18
N ILE A 257 10.66 18.34 22.69
CA ILE A 257 10.60 19.65 23.33
C ILE A 257 9.74 20.55 22.42
N SER A 258 8.52 20.83 22.86
CA SER A 258 7.56 21.69 22.17
C SER A 258 7.46 23.04 22.87
N TYR A 259 7.22 24.10 22.10
CA TYR A 259 7.18 25.47 22.56
C TYR A 259 5.87 26.12 22.10
N ASP A 260 5.24 26.92 22.96
CA ASP A 260 4.27 27.91 22.49
C ASP A 260 5.01 28.88 21.56
N ARG A 261 6.10 29.52 22.04
CA ARG A 261 6.96 30.39 21.23
C ARG A 261 8.45 30.04 21.34
N ILE A 262 9.08 29.76 20.19
CA ILE A 262 10.53 29.48 20.13
C ILE A 262 11.29 30.80 20.29
N LEU A 263 12.32 30.82 21.16
CA LEU A 263 13.09 32.04 21.46
C LEU A 263 13.74 32.66 20.20
N GLU A 264 14.14 31.83 19.25
CA GLU A 264 14.86 32.22 18.05
C GLU A 264 13.99 32.32 16.78
N GLU A 265 12.66 32.24 16.88
CA GLU A 265 11.76 32.17 15.71
C GLU A 265 12.04 33.23 14.63
N LYS A 266 12.31 34.48 15.04
CA LYS A 266 12.58 35.60 14.12
C LYS A 266 13.94 35.45 13.47
N LEU A 267 14.94 35.01 14.24
CA LEU A 267 16.28 34.73 13.72
C LEU A 267 16.23 33.58 12.70
N PHE A 268 15.44 32.53 12.98
CA PHE A 268 15.27 31.41 12.07
C PHE A 268 14.59 31.83 10.77
N ALA A 269 13.57 32.69 10.84
CA ALA A 269 12.94 33.23 9.64
C ALA A 269 13.94 34.02 8.77
N PHE A 270 14.81 34.84 9.38
CA PHE A 270 15.87 35.54 8.65
C PHE A 270 16.94 34.59 8.08
N GLU A 271 17.37 33.58 8.84
CA GLU A 271 18.33 32.57 8.35
C GLU A 271 17.76 31.82 7.13
N LEU A 272 16.47 31.47 7.14
CA LEU A 272 15.79 30.81 6.01
C LEU A 272 15.67 31.71 4.77
N LEU A 273 15.66 33.03 4.96
CA LEU A 273 15.70 34.03 3.88
C LEU A 273 17.13 34.34 3.39
N GLY A 274 18.13 33.60 3.87
CA GLY A 274 19.53 33.76 3.44
C GLY A 274 20.28 34.90 4.15
N ILE A 275 19.69 35.50 5.18
CA ILE A 275 20.38 36.51 5.99
C ILE A 275 21.36 35.80 6.94
N PRO A 276 22.66 36.15 6.89
CA PRO A 276 23.66 35.47 7.70
C PRO A 276 23.40 35.67 9.19
N LYS A 277 23.60 34.60 9.96
CA LYS A 277 23.54 34.63 11.42
C LYS A 277 24.51 35.71 11.97
N PRO A 278 24.11 36.51 12.96
CA PRO A 278 25.07 37.33 13.69
C PRO A 278 26.13 36.44 14.35
N LYS A 279 27.40 36.87 14.36
CA LYS A 279 28.45 36.13 15.09
C LYS A 279 28.04 36.01 16.55
N GLU A 280 28.19 34.80 17.12
CA GLU A 280 27.96 34.56 18.54
C GLU A 280 29.08 35.25 19.33
N THR A 281 28.74 36.33 20.02
CA THR A 281 29.66 37.08 20.86
C THR A 281 29.08 37.23 22.26
N THR A 282 29.95 37.38 23.25
CA THR A 282 29.58 37.69 24.64
C THR A 282 28.70 38.95 24.71
N SER A 283 28.97 39.95 23.86
CA SER A 283 28.15 41.17 23.75
C SER A 283 26.76 40.92 23.15
N GLY A 284 26.61 39.96 22.22
CA GLY A 284 25.32 39.52 21.69
C GLY A 284 24.48 38.80 22.75
N PHE A 285 25.11 38.01 23.63
CA PHE A 285 24.47 37.37 24.77
C PHE A 285 23.91 38.40 25.78
N PHE A 286 24.67 39.45 26.13
CA PHE A 286 24.15 40.51 27.00
C PHE A 286 23.03 41.34 26.34
N LYS A 287 23.11 41.61 25.03
CA LYS A 287 22.00 42.23 24.28
C LYS A 287 20.75 41.36 24.24
N SER A 288 20.91 40.03 24.26
CA SER A 288 19.79 39.08 24.33
C SER A 288 19.04 39.09 25.66
N LEU A 289 19.53 39.78 26.70
CA LEU A 289 18.77 39.96 27.96
C LEU A 289 17.48 40.77 27.78
N SER A 290 17.29 41.45 26.64
CA SER A 290 15.99 42.05 26.28
C SER A 290 14.87 41.02 26.15
N ILE A 291 15.21 39.76 25.82
CA ILE A 291 14.28 38.62 25.74
C ILE A 291 13.55 38.43 27.07
N VAL A 292 14.18 38.80 28.21
CA VAL A 292 13.58 38.69 29.55
C VAL A 292 12.39 39.65 29.75
N LYS A 293 12.13 40.56 28.80
CA LYS A 293 10.96 41.46 28.80
C LYS A 293 9.78 40.91 28.00
N GLU A 294 9.97 39.85 27.24
CA GLU A 294 8.94 39.22 26.42
C GLU A 294 8.34 37.99 27.11
N LYS A 295 7.14 37.60 26.66
CA LYS A 295 6.48 36.35 27.04
C LYS A 295 6.65 35.33 25.93
N PHE A 296 7.00 34.09 26.29
CA PHE A 296 7.21 32.97 25.37
C PHE A 296 6.21 31.83 25.57
N GLY A 297 5.22 32.01 26.44
CA GLY A 297 4.24 30.98 26.74
C GLY A 297 4.86 29.78 27.46
N SER A 298 4.38 28.60 27.15
CA SER A 298 4.72 27.34 27.81
C SER A 298 5.73 26.52 27.01
N ILE A 299 6.49 25.68 27.72
CA ILE A 299 7.41 24.69 27.14
C ILE A 299 6.98 23.31 27.61
N TYR A 300 6.95 22.33 26.71
CA TYR A 300 6.52 20.97 27.00
C TYR A 300 7.66 19.99 26.73
N PHE A 301 8.06 19.25 27.75
CA PHE A 301 8.97 18.11 27.67
C PHE A 301 8.13 16.83 27.67
N ASP A 302 8.11 16.15 26.54
CA ASP A 302 7.42 14.87 26.40
C ASP A 302 8.44 13.74 26.18
N PHE A 303 8.67 12.99 27.25
CA PHE A 303 9.51 11.80 27.26
C PHE A 303 8.71 10.64 26.66
N ALA A 304 9.21 10.08 25.55
CA ALA A 304 8.63 8.88 24.97
C ALA A 304 8.95 7.64 25.82
N LYS A 305 8.26 6.53 25.51
CA LYS A 305 8.60 5.23 26.08
C LYS A 305 10.08 4.91 25.75
N PRO A 306 10.89 4.50 26.75
CA PRO A 306 12.28 4.11 26.49
C PRO A 306 12.38 2.94 25.50
N ILE A 307 13.35 3.00 24.58
CA ILE A 307 13.64 1.99 23.57
C ILE A 307 14.87 1.20 24.01
N SER A 308 14.69 -0.10 24.25
CA SER A 308 15.79 -1.02 24.51
C SER A 308 16.45 -1.45 23.20
N ALA A 309 17.76 -1.24 23.07
CA ALA A 309 18.53 -1.72 21.92
C ALA A 309 18.44 -3.25 21.81
N LYS A 310 18.49 -3.95 22.95
CA LYS A 310 18.30 -5.41 23.04
C LYS A 310 16.96 -5.87 22.46
N GLN A 311 15.87 -5.23 22.84
CA GLN A 311 14.54 -5.57 22.32
C GLN A 311 14.37 -5.15 20.86
N PHE A 312 14.91 -3.99 20.48
CA PHE A 312 14.77 -3.44 19.14
C PHE A 312 15.47 -4.29 18.07
N PHE A 313 16.71 -4.71 18.33
CA PHE A 313 17.46 -5.56 17.38
C PHE A 313 17.11 -7.05 17.50
N GLY A 314 16.53 -7.48 18.64
CA GLY A 314 15.97 -8.82 18.81
C GLY A 314 16.97 -9.98 18.68
N PRO A 315 16.48 -11.21 18.43
CA PRO A 315 17.31 -12.42 18.30
C PRO A 315 18.03 -12.54 16.94
N ALA A 316 17.77 -11.65 15.99
CA ALA A 316 18.42 -11.65 14.67
C ALA A 316 19.88 -11.19 14.70
N LEU A 317 20.36 -10.70 15.85
CA LEU A 317 21.70 -10.16 16.02
C LEU A 317 22.68 -11.25 16.47
N ASP A 318 23.49 -11.78 15.54
CA ASP A 318 24.58 -12.70 15.85
C ASP A 318 25.80 -11.96 16.42
N ARG A 319 25.93 -11.98 17.75
CA ARG A 319 27.08 -11.39 18.46
C ARG A 319 28.28 -12.33 18.57
N SER A 320 28.15 -13.60 18.16
CA SER A 320 29.23 -14.57 18.25
C SER A 320 30.40 -14.22 17.32
N VAL A 321 30.12 -13.48 16.24
CA VAL A 321 31.09 -12.96 15.27
C VAL A 321 32.19 -12.14 15.93
N HIS A 322 31.89 -11.46 17.04
CA HIS A 322 32.87 -10.63 17.76
C HIS A 322 33.82 -11.45 18.65
N ASN A 323 33.55 -12.72 18.94
CA ASN A 323 34.38 -13.53 19.86
C ASN A 323 35.74 -13.94 19.28
N LEU A 324 36.04 -13.61 18.02
CA LEU A 324 37.21 -14.09 17.28
C LEU A 324 38.47 -13.21 17.44
N LYS A 325 38.36 -12.02 18.03
CA LYS A 325 39.48 -11.06 18.19
C LYS A 325 39.48 -10.45 19.58
N ALA A 326 40.59 -9.85 20.00
CA ALA A 326 40.62 -9.03 21.21
C ALA A 326 39.68 -7.82 21.09
N ILE A 327 39.01 -7.43 22.18
CA ILE A 327 37.95 -6.39 22.18
C ILE A 327 38.39 -5.08 21.49
N HIS A 328 39.62 -4.63 21.71
CA HIS A 328 40.15 -3.40 21.11
C HIS A 328 40.34 -3.50 19.57
N GLN A 329 40.44 -4.70 19.01
CA GLN A 329 40.56 -4.94 17.58
C GLN A 329 39.21 -5.22 16.90
N GLN A 330 38.14 -5.37 17.67
CA GLN A 330 36.79 -5.58 17.15
C GLN A 330 36.18 -4.27 16.65
N GLU A 331 35.46 -4.35 15.53
CA GLU A 331 34.70 -3.26 14.92
C GLU A 331 33.29 -3.74 14.59
N ILE A 332 32.34 -2.82 14.52
CA ILE A 332 30.96 -3.11 14.14
C ILE A 332 30.95 -3.67 12.70
N THR A 333 30.23 -4.76 12.48
CA THR A 333 30.12 -5.41 11.16
C THR A 333 29.30 -4.56 10.19
N GLU A 334 29.42 -4.82 8.88
CA GLU A 334 28.61 -4.11 7.89
C GLU A 334 27.11 -4.38 8.04
N ASP A 335 26.72 -5.59 8.47
CA ASP A 335 25.31 -5.93 8.67
C ASP A 335 24.72 -5.26 9.91
N GLU A 336 25.51 -5.12 10.99
CA GLU A 336 25.14 -4.31 12.14
C GLU A 336 24.98 -2.83 11.76
N LYS A 337 25.87 -2.28 10.94
CA LYS A 337 25.77 -0.89 10.45
C LYS A 337 24.49 -0.66 9.63
N LYS A 338 24.06 -1.64 8.82
CA LYS A 338 22.81 -1.55 8.03
C LYS A 338 21.55 -1.48 8.89
N CYS A 339 21.59 -1.97 10.13
CA CYS A 339 20.45 -1.95 11.05
C CYS A 339 20.28 -0.62 11.80
N ILE A 340 21.36 0.16 11.97
CA ILE A 340 21.37 1.42 12.73
C ILE A 340 20.38 2.47 12.21
N PRO A 341 20.23 2.68 10.88
CA PRO A 341 19.26 3.64 10.35
C PRO A 341 17.83 3.40 10.86
N ALA A 342 17.40 2.13 10.99
CA ALA A 342 16.06 1.81 11.46
C ALA A 342 15.80 2.33 12.88
N LEU A 343 16.73 2.10 13.82
CA LEU A 343 16.62 2.64 15.19
C LEU A 343 16.64 4.17 15.20
N ALA A 344 17.51 4.77 14.40
CA ALA A 344 17.63 6.23 14.33
C ALA A 344 16.34 6.89 13.79
N HIS A 345 15.72 6.30 12.77
CA HIS A 345 14.44 6.74 12.25
C HIS A 345 13.31 6.51 13.26
N GLU A 346 13.31 5.39 13.98
CA GLU A 346 12.32 5.14 15.05
C GLU A 346 12.41 6.19 16.16
N ILE A 347 13.62 6.59 16.57
CA ILE A 347 13.80 7.66 17.57
C ILE A 347 13.18 8.97 17.08
N VAL A 348 13.45 9.39 15.85
CA VAL A 348 12.87 10.61 15.26
C VAL A 348 11.35 10.49 15.15
N TYR A 349 10.84 9.32 14.77
CA TYR A 349 9.40 9.06 14.69
C TYR A 349 8.71 9.17 16.05
N GLN A 350 9.32 8.61 17.11
CA GLN A 350 8.82 8.77 18.47
C GLN A 350 8.85 10.24 18.91
N GLN A 351 9.91 10.99 18.61
CA GLN A 351 9.93 12.44 18.87
C GLN A 351 8.77 13.16 18.16
N GLN A 352 8.45 12.81 16.91
CA GLN A 352 7.33 13.41 16.16
C GLN A 352 5.98 13.10 16.81
N LYS A 353 5.73 11.85 17.19
CA LYS A 353 4.49 11.43 17.89
C LYS A 353 4.32 12.07 19.27
N ARG A 354 5.42 12.47 19.90
CA ARG A 354 5.43 13.16 21.19
C ARG A 354 5.33 14.68 21.07
N CYS A 355 5.25 15.23 19.86
CA CYS A 355 4.99 16.65 19.64
C CYS A 355 3.68 17.09 20.32
N VAL A 356 3.74 18.17 21.09
CA VAL A 356 2.57 18.80 21.72
C VAL A 356 2.12 19.93 20.82
N ILE A 357 0.91 19.80 20.27
CA ILE A 357 0.32 20.80 19.39
C ILE A 357 -0.42 21.82 20.25
N THR A 358 -0.02 23.09 20.14
CA THR A 358 -0.62 24.22 20.87
C THR A 358 -1.73 24.87 20.05
N ALA A 359 -2.53 25.74 20.68
CA ALA A 359 -3.53 26.53 19.95
C ALA A 359 -2.92 27.35 18.81
N PHE A 360 -1.70 27.89 18.99
CA PHE A 360 -1.06 28.69 17.95
C PHE A 360 -0.62 27.85 16.74
N ASN A 361 -0.25 26.57 16.93
CA ASN A 361 0.03 25.67 15.80
C ASN A 361 -1.20 25.51 14.90
N LEU A 362 -2.39 25.36 15.49
CA LEU A 362 -3.66 25.27 14.76
C LEU A 362 -4.02 26.60 14.10
N MET A 363 -3.91 27.71 14.84
CA MET A 363 -4.09 29.06 14.30
C MET A 363 -3.20 29.31 13.08
N ALA A 364 -1.93 28.90 13.14
CA ALA A 364 -0.98 29.13 12.06
C ALA A 364 -1.40 28.41 10.77
N VAL A 365 -1.93 27.18 10.86
CA VAL A 365 -2.47 26.45 9.70
C VAL A 365 -3.66 27.20 9.08
N ILE A 366 -4.61 27.62 9.91
CA ILE A 366 -5.83 28.30 9.47
C ILE A 366 -5.50 29.65 8.84
N LEU A 367 -4.69 30.46 9.53
CA LEU A 367 -4.25 31.77 9.04
C LEU A 367 -3.48 31.64 7.71
N HIS A 368 -2.54 30.71 7.62
CA HIS A 368 -1.77 30.51 6.41
C HIS A 368 -2.64 30.07 5.23
N ASN A 369 -3.59 29.16 5.46
CA ASN A 369 -4.55 28.73 4.44
C ASN A 369 -5.42 29.90 3.95
N ASN A 370 -5.98 30.69 4.85
CA ASN A 370 -6.87 31.80 4.49
C ASN A 370 -6.13 32.91 3.75
N LEU A 371 -4.91 33.25 4.20
CA LEU A 371 -4.08 34.27 3.54
C LEU A 371 -3.63 33.83 2.15
N THR A 372 -3.33 32.54 1.95
CA THR A 372 -2.87 32.03 0.65
C THR A 372 -4.01 31.92 -0.38
N ASN A 373 -5.22 31.58 0.08
CA ASN A 373 -6.39 31.44 -0.80
C ASN A 373 -7.17 32.75 -1.02
N GLY A 374 -6.64 33.90 -0.57
CA GLY A 374 -7.31 35.20 -0.71
C GLY A 374 -8.63 35.32 0.06
N SER A 375 -8.81 34.53 1.12
CA SER A 375 -10.02 34.51 1.96
C SER A 375 -10.04 35.67 2.96
N ASN A 376 -11.23 35.98 3.51
CA ASN A 376 -11.41 37.07 4.47
C ASN A 376 -10.66 36.84 5.80
N LEU A 377 -10.19 37.93 6.43
CA LEU A 377 -9.66 37.91 7.80
C LEU A 377 -10.76 37.41 8.78
N LEU A 378 -10.36 36.56 9.71
CA LEU A 378 -11.25 35.92 10.69
C LEU A 378 -11.40 36.79 11.95
N SER A 379 -12.61 36.81 12.52
CA SER A 379 -12.80 37.28 13.90
C SER A 379 -12.24 36.26 14.91
N VAL A 380 -12.16 36.63 16.19
CA VAL A 380 -11.74 35.69 17.25
C VAL A 380 -12.72 34.52 17.37
N ASP A 381 -14.03 34.76 17.22
CA ASP A 381 -15.05 33.72 17.33
C ASP A 381 -15.03 32.76 16.13
N ASP A 382 -14.78 33.27 14.92
CA ASP A 382 -14.58 32.42 13.73
C ASP A 382 -13.33 31.54 13.90
N MET A 383 -12.24 32.12 14.40
CA MET A 383 -11.00 31.40 14.66
C MET A 383 -11.19 30.26 15.68
N ILE A 384 -11.97 30.50 16.73
CA ILE A 384 -12.31 29.48 17.73
C ILE A 384 -13.04 28.30 17.07
N SER A 385 -13.99 28.58 16.18
CA SER A 385 -14.77 27.55 15.48
C SER A 385 -13.89 26.68 14.58
N GLU A 386 -13.03 27.31 13.78
CA GLU A 386 -12.07 26.62 12.89
C GLU A 386 -11.03 25.79 13.66
N ILE A 387 -10.52 26.32 14.78
CA ILE A 387 -9.58 25.59 15.64
C ILE A 387 -10.21 24.35 16.25
N LEU A 388 -11.46 24.43 16.70
CA LEU A 388 -12.15 23.27 17.26
C LEU A 388 -12.28 22.14 16.24
N TRP A 389 -12.63 22.49 14.99
CA TRP A 389 -12.69 21.54 13.88
C TRP A 389 -11.31 20.93 13.55
N LEU A 390 -10.28 21.79 13.42
CA LEU A 390 -8.93 21.31 13.09
C LEU A 390 -8.32 20.49 14.23
N LYS A 391 -8.62 20.84 15.49
CA LYS A 391 -8.24 20.07 16.67
C LYS A 391 -8.82 18.66 16.59
N GLU A 392 -10.13 18.52 16.41
CA GLU A 392 -10.80 17.21 16.32
C GLU A 392 -10.19 16.37 15.18
N THR A 393 -9.94 17.00 14.04
CA THR A 393 -9.29 16.36 12.90
C THR A 393 -7.88 15.88 13.24
N ALA A 394 -7.04 16.73 13.83
CA ALA A 394 -5.67 16.38 14.20
C ALA A 394 -5.63 15.27 15.27
N GLU A 395 -6.50 15.33 16.28
CA GLU A 395 -6.62 14.31 17.33
C GLU A 395 -7.07 12.95 16.76
N SER A 396 -7.98 12.95 15.78
CA SER A 396 -8.39 11.73 15.06
C SER A 396 -7.22 11.05 14.31
N LEU A 397 -6.21 11.83 13.93
CA LEU A 397 -4.97 11.37 13.29
C LEU A 397 -3.86 11.05 14.30
N GLY A 398 -4.17 11.07 15.60
CA GLY A 398 -3.25 10.72 16.68
C GLY A 398 -2.37 11.87 17.17
N ALA A 399 -2.64 13.11 16.75
CA ALA A 399 -1.99 14.28 17.34
C ALA A 399 -2.46 14.50 18.77
N PHE A 400 -1.55 14.98 19.62
CA PHE A 400 -1.90 15.43 20.96
C PHE A 400 -1.99 16.96 20.96
N VAL A 401 -3.19 17.50 21.15
CA VAL A 401 -3.44 18.94 21.19
C VAL A 401 -3.65 19.39 22.63
N HIS A 402 -2.75 20.23 23.14
CA HIS A 402 -2.89 20.83 24.46
C HIS A 402 -3.63 22.17 24.37
N MET A 403 -4.87 22.20 24.85
CA MET A 403 -5.72 23.38 24.81
C MET A 403 -6.73 23.36 25.97
N ASP A 404 -6.56 24.27 26.93
CA ASP A 404 -7.47 24.46 28.08
C ASP A 404 -8.54 25.52 27.74
N GLY A 405 -9.59 25.07 27.05
CA GLY A 405 -10.69 25.91 26.57
C GLY A 405 -10.31 26.77 25.35
N ALA A 406 -11.03 26.59 24.23
CA ALA A 406 -10.66 27.21 22.95
C ALA A 406 -10.51 28.73 23.01
N LYS A 407 -11.48 29.43 23.63
CA LYS A 407 -11.44 30.89 23.75
C LYS A 407 -10.23 31.38 24.52
N ARG A 408 -9.93 30.76 25.66
CA ARG A 408 -8.78 31.13 26.49
C ARG A 408 -7.47 30.90 25.75
N SER A 409 -7.29 29.73 25.16
CA SER A 409 -6.06 29.38 24.46
C SER A 409 -5.81 30.24 23.21
N VAL A 410 -6.87 30.65 22.49
CA VAL A 410 -6.74 31.60 21.37
C VAL A 410 -6.28 32.97 21.85
N LEU A 411 -6.86 33.49 22.93
CA LEU A 411 -6.47 34.79 23.48
C LEU A 411 -5.04 34.77 24.04
N GLU A 412 -4.65 33.69 24.71
CA GLU A 412 -3.27 33.50 25.19
C GLU A 412 -2.28 33.40 24.02
N ALA A 413 -2.62 32.67 22.97
CA ALA A 413 -1.81 32.58 21.76
C ALA A 413 -1.63 33.95 21.08
N LEU A 414 -2.68 34.78 21.02
CA LEU A 414 -2.59 36.16 20.50
C LEU A 414 -1.65 37.04 21.35
N ASP A 415 -1.65 36.91 22.68
CA ASP A 415 -0.73 37.68 23.56
C ASP A 415 0.72 37.21 23.40
N VAL A 416 0.95 35.89 23.36
CA VAL A 416 2.29 35.30 23.23
C VAL A 416 2.90 35.61 21.85
N HIS A 417 2.11 35.55 20.78
CA HIS A 417 2.56 35.75 19.40
C HIS A 417 2.22 37.12 18.81
N LYS A 418 2.09 38.16 19.66
CA LYS A 418 1.81 39.54 19.25
C LYS A 418 2.81 40.16 18.27
N ASN A 419 3.96 39.52 18.09
CA ASN A 419 4.99 39.91 17.13
C ASN A 419 4.78 39.30 15.73
N ILE A 420 3.84 38.36 15.58
CA ILE A 420 3.45 37.72 14.33
C ILE A 420 2.02 38.13 13.96
N VAL A 421 1.11 38.13 14.93
CA VAL A 421 -0.33 38.35 14.74
C VAL A 421 -0.84 39.50 15.62
N THR A 422 -1.82 40.25 15.13
CA THR A 422 -2.51 41.33 15.87
C THR A 422 -3.98 41.41 15.45
N LEU A 423 -4.79 42.13 16.22
CA LEU A 423 -6.14 42.51 15.82
C LEU A 423 -6.10 43.84 15.05
N ASN A 424 -6.81 43.91 13.93
CA ASN A 424 -7.01 45.17 13.20
C ASN A 424 -8.14 46.01 13.83
N GLU A 425 -8.39 47.19 13.26
CA GLU A 425 -9.43 48.14 13.73
C GLU A 425 -10.84 47.53 13.77
N ASN A 426 -11.11 46.51 12.96
CA ASN A 426 -12.38 45.80 12.89
C ASN A 426 -12.43 44.54 13.78
N GLY A 427 -11.44 44.34 14.67
CA GLY A 427 -11.38 43.19 15.57
C GLY A 427 -11.05 41.86 14.88
N LYS A 428 -10.50 41.90 13.66
CA LYS A 428 -10.11 40.71 12.89
C LYS A 428 -8.62 40.42 13.02
N ILE A 429 -8.26 39.14 13.07
CA ILE A 429 -6.87 38.68 13.20
C ILE A 429 -6.13 38.90 11.89
N THR A 430 -4.98 39.58 11.94
CA THR A 430 -4.10 39.85 10.81
C THR A 430 -2.63 39.67 11.20
N LEU A 431 -1.72 39.61 10.22
CA LEU A 431 -0.29 39.57 10.48
C LEU A 431 0.26 40.95 10.79
N VAL A 432 1.32 40.98 11.60
CA VAL A 432 2.11 42.19 11.89
C VAL A 432 3.09 42.42 10.73
N TRP A 433 2.84 43.49 9.97
CA TRP A 433 3.61 43.86 8.77
C TRP A 433 4.64 44.96 9.05
N ASP A 434 5.24 44.99 10.25
CA ASP A 434 6.18 46.04 10.63
C ASP A 434 7.31 46.20 9.60
N LYS A 435 7.68 47.45 9.29
CA LYS A 435 8.75 47.75 8.32
C LYS A 435 10.07 47.18 8.83
N ILE A 436 10.52 46.07 8.24
CA ILE A 436 11.82 45.48 8.55
C ILE A 436 12.88 46.26 7.79
N VAL A 437 13.56 47.18 8.48
CA VAL A 437 14.69 47.91 7.91
C VAL A 437 15.98 47.13 8.17
N LEU A 438 16.61 46.63 7.12
CA LEU A 438 17.95 46.06 7.22
C LEU A 438 18.98 47.18 7.36
N ASP A 439 19.92 47.00 8.29
CA ASP A 439 21.10 47.86 8.41
C ASP A 439 21.99 47.66 7.16
N LYS A 440 21.89 48.60 6.21
CA LYS A 440 22.60 48.58 4.91
C LYS A 440 24.13 48.51 5.04
N SER A 441 24.69 48.77 6.22
CA SER A 441 26.13 48.57 6.49
C SER A 441 26.57 47.09 6.46
N ARG A 442 25.62 46.14 6.41
CA ARG A 442 25.87 44.69 6.41
C ARG A 442 25.67 44.02 5.03
N SER A 443 25.39 44.78 3.97
CA SER A 443 25.11 44.29 2.61
C SER A 443 26.22 43.42 1.99
N HIS A 444 27.48 43.63 2.37
CA HIS A 444 28.61 42.83 1.87
C HIS A 444 28.72 41.40 2.43
N LYS A 445 27.74 40.91 3.22
CA LYS A 445 27.81 39.58 3.88
C LYS A 445 26.69 38.61 3.51
N PHE A 446 25.78 38.98 2.60
CA PHE A 446 24.75 38.05 2.14
C PHE A 446 25.39 36.91 1.33
N LYS A 447 24.98 35.67 1.59
CA LYS A 447 25.39 34.49 0.80
C LYS A 447 24.49 34.30 -0.45
N ALA A 448 23.43 35.10 -0.58
CA ALA A 448 22.40 35.01 -1.61
C ALA A 448 21.99 36.42 -2.09
N HIS A 449 21.02 36.50 -3.01
CA HIS A 449 20.48 37.75 -3.54
C HIS A 449 19.90 38.65 -2.44
N GLU A 450 20.17 39.96 -2.50
CA GLU A 450 19.66 40.93 -1.53
C GLU A 450 18.15 41.11 -1.72
N LEU A 451 17.36 40.81 -0.68
CA LEU A 451 15.90 40.95 -0.72
C LEU A 451 15.50 42.40 -0.40
N SER A 452 14.51 42.92 -1.12
CA SER A 452 13.97 44.26 -0.84
C SER A 452 13.30 44.32 0.55
N ASP A 453 13.34 45.49 1.20
CA ASP A 453 12.63 45.72 2.48
C ASP A 453 11.15 45.34 2.39
N LYS A 454 10.52 45.59 1.22
CA LYS A 454 9.12 45.21 0.95
C LYS A 454 8.93 43.68 0.94
N THR A 455 9.83 42.96 0.26
CA THR A 455 9.81 41.49 0.22
C THR A 455 10.03 40.89 1.60
N LEU A 456 10.96 41.45 2.39
CA LEU A 456 11.24 40.99 3.75
C LEU A 456 10.06 41.23 4.69
N THR A 457 9.49 42.43 4.65
CA THR A 457 8.31 42.80 5.43
C THR A 457 7.14 41.85 5.13
N ALA A 458 6.96 41.45 3.86
CA ALA A 458 5.93 40.48 3.48
C ALA A 458 6.30 39.02 3.84
N SER A 459 7.55 38.60 3.70
CA SER A 459 7.92 37.17 3.77
C SER A 459 8.15 36.68 5.21
N VAL A 460 8.69 37.54 6.08
CA VAL A 460 9.09 37.15 7.44
C VAL A 460 7.90 36.63 8.26
N PRO A 461 6.74 37.32 8.33
CA PRO A 461 5.58 36.82 9.08
C PRO A 461 5.07 35.46 8.56
N PHE A 462 5.05 35.26 7.24
CA PHE A 462 4.65 33.96 6.64
C PHE A 462 5.61 32.82 7.00
N ILE A 463 6.92 33.07 6.97
CA ILE A 463 7.91 32.06 7.37
C ILE A 463 7.82 31.78 8.87
N MET A 464 7.57 32.80 9.68
CA MET A 464 7.34 32.63 11.11
C MET A 464 6.09 31.81 11.39
N LEU A 465 4.98 32.01 10.67
CA LEU A 465 3.83 31.10 10.75
C LEU A 465 4.21 29.66 10.36
N GLN A 466 5.00 29.50 9.29
CA GLN A 466 5.41 28.18 8.81
C GLN A 466 6.20 27.38 9.86
N ILE A 467 6.97 28.04 10.72
CA ILE A 467 7.67 27.42 11.86
C ILE A 467 6.70 26.70 12.80
N TYR A 468 5.47 27.19 12.94
CA TYR A 468 4.42 26.60 13.79
C TYR A 468 3.48 25.64 13.03
N ILE A 469 3.44 25.73 11.71
CA ILE A 469 2.74 24.74 10.86
C ILE A 469 3.55 23.45 10.78
N ASN A 470 4.87 23.55 10.65
CA ASN A 470 5.74 22.40 10.39
C ASN A 470 5.63 21.24 11.41
N PRO A 471 5.48 21.48 12.73
CA PRO A 471 5.30 20.41 13.72
C PRO A 471 3.95 19.69 13.69
N ILE A 472 2.94 20.21 12.99
CA ILE A 472 1.65 19.53 12.86
C ILE A 472 1.53 18.81 11.51
N LEU A 473 2.31 19.21 10.49
CA LEU A 473 2.23 18.64 9.15
C LEU A 473 2.39 17.13 9.12
N HIS A 474 3.26 16.53 9.93
CA HIS A 474 3.52 15.09 9.85
C HIS A 474 2.28 14.22 10.16
N TYR A 475 1.30 14.74 10.89
CA TYR A 475 0.01 14.06 11.09
C TYR A 475 -0.87 14.08 9.84
N PHE A 476 -0.68 15.09 8.98
CA PHE A 476 -1.47 15.28 7.77
C PHE A 476 -0.79 14.78 6.50
N VAL A 477 0.54 14.58 6.48
CA VAL A 477 1.29 14.22 5.25
C VAL A 477 0.77 12.92 4.65
N ASP A 478 0.61 11.86 5.44
CA ASP A 478 0.18 10.56 4.90
C ASP A 478 -1.22 10.66 4.30
N LEU A 479 -2.15 11.32 5.00
CA LEU A 479 -3.50 11.57 4.50
C LEU A 479 -3.49 12.46 3.25
N ALA A 480 -2.66 13.51 3.23
CA ALA A 480 -2.54 14.40 2.09
C ALA A 480 -1.97 13.66 0.87
N VAL A 481 -0.94 12.82 1.06
CA VAL A 481 -0.39 11.96 0.01
C VAL A 481 -1.45 10.98 -0.48
N LEU A 482 -2.18 10.31 0.42
CA LEU A 482 -3.30 9.45 0.03
C LEU A 482 -4.38 10.21 -0.73
N ILE A 483 -4.75 11.43 -0.31
CA ILE A 483 -5.72 12.26 -1.02
C ILE A 483 -5.21 12.67 -2.40
N VAL A 484 -3.93 13.03 -2.52
CA VAL A 484 -3.29 13.38 -3.80
C VAL A 484 -3.22 12.15 -4.71
N ILE A 485 -2.78 11.01 -4.19
CA ILE A 485 -2.79 9.72 -4.88
C ILE A 485 -4.21 9.38 -5.30
N LEU A 486 -5.22 9.48 -4.44
CA LEU A 486 -6.61 9.19 -4.78
C LEU A 486 -7.17 10.18 -5.81
N LYS A 487 -6.82 11.47 -5.74
CA LYS A 487 -7.19 12.48 -6.73
C LYS A 487 -6.54 12.16 -8.08
N HIS A 488 -5.27 11.77 -8.09
CA HIS A 488 -4.52 11.41 -9.28
C HIS A 488 -4.97 10.07 -9.85
N HIS A 489 -5.17 9.04 -9.02
CA HIS A 489 -5.70 7.74 -9.40
C HIS A 489 -7.16 7.85 -9.85
N LYS A 490 -7.96 8.78 -9.35
CA LYS A 490 -9.28 9.06 -9.95
C LYS A 490 -9.16 9.57 -11.40
N GLN A 491 -8.02 10.20 -11.76
CA GLN A 491 -7.66 10.54 -13.15
C GLN A 491 -6.95 9.39 -13.90
N THR A 492 -6.15 8.55 -13.23
CA THR A 492 -5.38 7.46 -13.86
C THR A 492 -6.17 6.15 -14.00
N LEU A 493 -7.03 5.79 -13.05
CA LEU A 493 -7.99 4.66 -13.17
C LEU A 493 -9.06 4.91 -14.23
N SER A 494 -9.26 6.16 -14.67
CA SER A 494 -10.05 6.43 -15.88
C SER A 494 -9.28 6.17 -17.18
N GLN A 495 -7.95 5.95 -17.12
CA GLN A 495 -7.09 5.78 -18.29
C GLN A 495 -6.44 4.38 -18.40
N GLU A 496 -6.23 3.64 -17.31
CA GLU A 496 -5.70 2.26 -17.37
C GLU A 496 -6.60 1.27 -16.60
N GLN A 497 -7.23 0.35 -17.32
CA GLN A 497 -8.18 -0.67 -16.82
C GLN A 497 -7.51 -1.83 -16.07
N ASN A 498 -6.52 -1.59 -15.19
CA ASN A 498 -5.86 -2.67 -14.43
C ASN A 498 -6.62 -3.01 -13.14
N TYR A 499 -7.75 -3.71 -13.27
CA TYR A 499 -8.60 -4.11 -12.14
C TYR A 499 -7.95 -5.17 -11.23
N ASN A 500 -7.02 -5.97 -11.74
CA ASN A 500 -6.30 -6.97 -10.94
C ASN A 500 -5.38 -6.31 -9.90
N ALA A 501 -4.61 -5.31 -10.30
CA ALA A 501 -3.81 -4.52 -9.37
C ALA A 501 -4.69 -3.79 -8.33
N ALA A 502 -5.85 -3.30 -8.75
CA ALA A 502 -6.81 -2.68 -7.83
C ALA A 502 -7.32 -3.67 -6.77
N ILE A 503 -7.63 -4.92 -7.16
CA ILE A 503 -8.03 -5.99 -6.23
C ILE A 503 -6.95 -6.26 -5.19
N GLU A 504 -5.68 -6.35 -5.60
CA GLU A 504 -4.55 -6.55 -4.67
C GLU A 504 -4.42 -5.41 -3.66
N LEU A 505 -4.49 -4.15 -4.14
CA LEU A 505 -4.39 -2.97 -3.28
C LEU A 505 -5.54 -2.88 -2.29
N TYR A 506 -6.78 -3.13 -2.73
CA TYR A 506 -7.92 -3.17 -1.83
C TYR A 506 -7.83 -4.33 -0.83
N THR A 507 -7.24 -5.45 -1.22
CA THR A 507 -7.01 -6.58 -0.32
C THR A 507 -6.04 -6.20 0.79
N LYS A 508 -4.90 -5.58 0.46
CA LYS A 508 -3.98 -5.03 1.47
C LYS A 508 -4.63 -3.97 2.37
N ALA A 509 -5.49 -3.12 1.82
CA ALA A 509 -6.24 -2.14 2.60
C ALA A 509 -7.23 -2.78 3.59
N ILE A 510 -7.89 -3.86 3.17
CA ILE A 510 -8.81 -4.64 4.02
C ILE A 510 -8.05 -5.41 5.10
N GLU A 511 -6.88 -5.99 4.78
CA GLU A 511 -6.00 -6.64 5.76
C GLU A 511 -5.54 -5.67 6.85
N ALA A 512 -5.22 -4.42 6.47
CA ALA A 512 -4.84 -3.38 7.41
C ALA A 512 -6.03 -2.86 8.23
N ASN A 513 -7.22 -2.75 7.63
CA ASN A 513 -8.43 -2.30 8.30
C ASN A 513 -9.70 -2.97 7.72
N PRO A 514 -10.20 -4.05 8.35
CA PRO A 514 -11.29 -4.84 7.82
C PRO A 514 -12.69 -4.27 8.12
N THR A 515 -12.82 -3.11 8.77
CA THR A 515 -14.13 -2.55 9.20
C THR A 515 -14.67 -1.47 8.26
N VAL A 516 -13.98 -1.14 7.17
CA VAL A 516 -14.36 -0.05 6.26
C VAL A 516 -15.19 -0.58 5.09
N ALA A 517 -16.50 -0.31 5.08
CA ALA A 517 -17.43 -0.75 4.04
C ALA A 517 -17.03 -0.35 2.60
N ILE A 518 -16.41 0.82 2.45
CA ILE A 518 -15.97 1.36 1.15
C ILE A 518 -14.93 0.46 0.48
N TYR A 519 -14.03 -0.17 1.25
CA TYR A 519 -12.99 -1.02 0.67
C TYR A 519 -13.59 -2.25 0.00
N TYR A 520 -14.50 -2.94 0.71
CA TYR A 520 -15.25 -4.05 0.15
C TYR A 520 -16.14 -3.60 -1.02
N GLY A 521 -16.81 -2.45 -0.93
CA GLY A 521 -17.62 -1.91 -2.02
C GLY A 521 -16.83 -1.63 -3.31
N ASN A 522 -15.60 -1.12 -3.19
CA ASN A 522 -14.75 -0.86 -4.34
C ASN A 522 -14.05 -2.12 -4.87
N ARG A 523 -13.64 -3.05 -3.99
CA ARG A 523 -13.09 -4.34 -4.41
C ARG A 523 -14.15 -5.21 -5.09
N SER A 524 -15.39 -5.18 -4.58
CA SER A 524 -16.56 -5.78 -5.25
C SER A 524 -16.75 -5.22 -6.67
N PHE A 525 -16.61 -3.91 -6.86
CA PHE A 525 -16.66 -3.32 -8.19
C PHE A 525 -15.54 -3.81 -9.10
N ALA A 526 -14.31 -3.91 -8.58
CA ALA A 526 -13.21 -4.48 -9.35
C ALA A 526 -13.48 -5.95 -9.71
N TYR A 527 -14.03 -6.74 -8.79
CA TYR A 527 -14.45 -8.13 -9.06
C TYR A 527 -15.57 -8.23 -10.10
N LEU A 528 -16.53 -7.29 -10.15
CA LEU A 528 -17.53 -7.24 -11.23
C LEU A 528 -16.86 -7.04 -12.60
N LYS A 529 -15.81 -6.21 -12.65
CA LYS A 529 -15.06 -5.92 -13.88
C LYS A 529 -14.16 -7.07 -14.32
N THR A 530 -13.68 -7.88 -13.38
CA THR A 530 -12.93 -9.11 -13.65
C THR A 530 -13.81 -10.37 -13.62
N GLU A 531 -15.13 -10.19 -13.65
CA GLU A 531 -16.13 -11.27 -13.74
C GLU A 531 -16.09 -12.32 -12.62
N CYS A 532 -15.50 -11.94 -11.50
CA CYS A 532 -15.50 -12.72 -10.26
C CYS A 532 -16.80 -12.43 -9.50
N PHE A 533 -17.95 -12.73 -10.11
CA PHE A 533 -19.27 -12.31 -9.61
C PHE A 533 -19.60 -12.88 -8.22
N GLY A 534 -19.09 -14.07 -7.89
CA GLY A 534 -19.23 -14.65 -6.55
C GLY A 534 -18.49 -13.83 -5.48
N TYR A 535 -17.25 -13.43 -5.75
CA TYR A 535 -16.48 -12.55 -4.86
C TYR A 535 -17.07 -11.14 -4.80
N ALA A 536 -17.54 -10.61 -5.94
CA ALA A 536 -18.24 -9.34 -5.97
C ALA A 536 -19.48 -9.36 -5.07
N LEU A 537 -20.26 -10.45 -5.12
CA LEU A 537 -21.44 -10.65 -4.28
C LEU A 537 -21.08 -10.71 -2.79
N ALA A 538 -20.04 -11.47 -2.44
CA ALA A 538 -19.58 -11.62 -1.06
C ALA A 538 -19.09 -10.27 -0.48
N ASP A 539 -18.23 -9.56 -1.20
CA ASP A 539 -17.72 -8.25 -0.79
C ASP A 539 -18.84 -7.20 -0.71
N ALA A 540 -19.76 -7.17 -1.67
CA ALA A 540 -20.89 -6.24 -1.63
C ALA A 540 -21.79 -6.53 -0.41
N SER A 541 -22.02 -7.81 -0.10
CA SER A 541 -22.76 -8.21 1.10
C SER A 541 -22.03 -7.80 2.37
N LYS A 542 -20.71 -7.97 2.43
CA LYS A 542 -19.90 -7.54 3.58
C LYS A 542 -19.90 -6.02 3.74
N ALA A 543 -19.85 -5.27 2.63
CA ALA A 543 -19.96 -3.81 2.65
C ALA A 543 -21.30 -3.35 3.28
N ILE A 544 -22.41 -4.02 2.94
CA ILE A 544 -23.74 -3.73 3.50
C ILE A 544 -23.85 -4.17 4.97
N GLU A 545 -23.21 -5.28 5.34
CA GLU A 545 -23.15 -5.74 6.73
C GLU A 545 -22.44 -4.72 7.62
N LEU A 546 -21.32 -4.17 7.14
CA LEU A 546 -20.53 -3.15 7.84
C LEU A 546 -21.24 -1.80 7.89
N ASP A 547 -21.91 -1.40 6.80
CA ASP A 547 -22.65 -0.14 6.72
C ASP A 547 -23.93 -0.30 5.89
N LYS A 548 -25.07 -0.41 6.58
CA LYS A 548 -26.40 -0.52 5.95
C LYS A 548 -26.83 0.75 5.22
N SER A 549 -26.19 1.89 5.48
CA SER A 549 -26.45 3.16 4.79
C SER A 549 -25.65 3.30 3.48
N TYR A 550 -24.68 2.41 3.23
CA TYR A 550 -23.84 2.45 2.04
C TYR A 550 -24.59 1.98 0.78
N VAL A 551 -25.32 2.90 0.16
CA VAL A 551 -26.17 2.65 -1.04
C VAL A 551 -25.40 1.99 -2.20
N LYS A 552 -24.12 2.33 -2.38
CA LYS A 552 -23.28 1.70 -3.42
C LYS A 552 -23.12 0.20 -3.21
N GLY A 553 -23.10 -0.28 -1.97
CA GLY A 553 -23.06 -1.71 -1.66
C GLY A 553 -24.25 -2.46 -2.27
N PHE A 554 -25.46 -1.92 -2.12
CA PHE A 554 -26.67 -2.49 -2.73
C PHE A 554 -26.61 -2.47 -4.26
N TYR A 555 -26.11 -1.38 -4.86
CA TYR A 555 -25.88 -1.35 -6.32
C TYR A 555 -24.90 -2.43 -6.78
N ARG A 556 -23.79 -2.64 -6.07
CA ARG A 556 -22.79 -3.66 -6.42
C ARG A 556 -23.34 -5.06 -6.24
N ARG A 557 -24.10 -5.31 -5.16
CA ARG A 557 -24.73 -6.60 -4.90
C ARG A 557 -25.82 -6.93 -5.93
N ALA A 558 -26.64 -5.94 -6.29
CA ALA A 558 -27.63 -6.08 -7.36
C ALA A 558 -26.96 -6.43 -8.69
N ALA A 559 -25.88 -5.72 -9.06
CA ALA A 559 -25.12 -6.02 -10.26
C ALA A 559 -24.53 -7.44 -10.24
N ALA A 560 -23.96 -7.88 -9.11
CA ALA A 560 -23.47 -9.24 -8.97
C ALA A 560 -24.59 -10.28 -9.12
N HIS A 561 -25.75 -10.06 -8.49
CA HIS A 561 -26.93 -10.93 -8.66
C HIS A 561 -27.44 -10.98 -10.10
N MET A 562 -27.43 -9.85 -10.81
CA MET A 562 -27.79 -9.79 -12.23
C MET A 562 -26.84 -10.64 -13.07
N SER A 563 -25.52 -10.50 -12.86
CA SER A 563 -24.50 -11.29 -13.56
C SER A 563 -24.59 -12.78 -13.26
N LEU A 564 -25.09 -13.16 -12.08
CA LEU A 564 -25.35 -14.55 -11.69
C LEU A 564 -26.72 -15.08 -12.14
N GLY A 565 -27.51 -14.32 -12.90
CA GLY A 565 -28.87 -14.70 -13.30
C GLY A 565 -29.90 -14.73 -12.15
N LYS A 566 -29.53 -14.24 -10.96
CA LYS A 566 -30.38 -14.17 -9.76
C LYS A 566 -31.26 -12.92 -9.77
N PHE A 567 -32.07 -12.76 -10.82
CA PHE A 567 -32.83 -11.54 -11.10
C PHE A 567 -33.81 -11.15 -9.99
N LYS A 568 -34.41 -12.13 -9.29
CA LYS A 568 -35.32 -11.86 -8.17
C LYS A 568 -34.61 -11.21 -6.98
N ASP A 569 -33.38 -11.59 -6.70
CA ASP A 569 -32.60 -11.03 -5.59
C ASP A 569 -32.01 -9.66 -5.97
N ALA A 570 -31.55 -9.51 -7.23
CA ALA A 570 -31.17 -8.21 -7.78
C ALA A 570 -32.31 -7.18 -7.68
N LEU A 571 -33.55 -7.61 -7.96
CA LEU A 571 -34.72 -6.74 -7.91
C LEU A 571 -34.96 -6.18 -6.50
N LYS A 572 -34.76 -6.99 -5.45
CA LYS A 572 -34.89 -6.55 -4.05
C LYS A 572 -33.89 -5.44 -3.71
N ASP A 573 -32.64 -5.58 -4.14
CA ASP A 573 -31.60 -4.58 -3.92
C ASP A 573 -31.87 -3.29 -4.71
N TYR A 574 -32.29 -3.39 -5.97
CA TYR A 574 -32.69 -2.20 -6.74
C TYR A 574 -33.93 -1.51 -6.17
N GLU A 575 -34.89 -2.26 -5.65
CA GLU A 575 -36.06 -1.70 -4.97
C GLU A 575 -35.65 -0.90 -3.73
N TYR A 576 -34.71 -1.41 -2.93
CA TYR A 576 -34.16 -0.69 -1.78
C TYR A 576 -33.46 0.60 -2.21
N VAL A 577 -32.59 0.54 -3.23
CA VAL A 577 -31.89 1.71 -3.77
C VAL A 577 -32.88 2.78 -4.25
N MET A 578 -33.93 2.38 -4.96
CA MET A 578 -34.98 3.28 -5.44
C MET A 578 -35.76 3.92 -4.28
N LYS A 579 -36.05 3.16 -3.21
CA LYS A 579 -36.71 3.69 -1.99
C LYS A 579 -35.84 4.73 -1.28
N VAL A 580 -34.53 4.49 -1.15
CA VAL A 580 -33.59 5.41 -0.50
C VAL A 580 -33.26 6.62 -1.38
N ARG A 581 -33.29 6.47 -2.70
CA ARG A 581 -33.00 7.54 -3.69
C ARG A 581 -34.11 7.66 -4.74
N PRO A 582 -35.28 8.21 -4.38
CA PRO A 582 -36.44 8.27 -5.29
C PRO A 582 -36.23 9.14 -6.54
N ASN A 583 -35.30 10.11 -6.47
CA ASN A 583 -35.00 11.05 -7.56
C ASN A 583 -33.83 10.57 -8.46
N ASP A 584 -33.21 9.42 -8.17
CA ASP A 584 -32.10 8.90 -8.95
C ASP A 584 -32.63 8.22 -10.23
N LYS A 585 -32.36 8.85 -11.39
CA LYS A 585 -32.80 8.36 -12.71
C LYS A 585 -32.20 6.99 -13.04
N ASP A 586 -30.94 6.75 -12.63
CA ASP A 586 -30.25 5.47 -12.87
C ASP A 586 -30.88 4.35 -12.05
N ALA A 587 -31.19 4.62 -10.78
CA ALA A 587 -31.88 3.66 -9.90
C ALA A 587 -33.22 3.21 -10.48
N LYS A 588 -34.03 4.18 -10.93
CA LYS A 588 -35.37 3.92 -11.49
C LYS A 588 -35.30 3.14 -12.80
N SER A 589 -34.33 3.46 -13.65
CA SER A 589 -34.08 2.71 -14.89
C SER A 589 -33.71 1.25 -14.58
N LYS A 590 -32.69 1.03 -13.73
CA LYS A 590 -32.23 -0.32 -13.37
C LYS A 590 -33.30 -1.18 -12.70
N TYR A 591 -34.10 -0.61 -11.80
CA TYR A 591 -35.24 -1.32 -11.19
C TYR A 591 -36.29 -1.73 -12.23
N THR A 592 -36.71 -0.79 -13.09
CA THR A 592 -37.76 -1.05 -14.09
C THR A 592 -37.36 -2.18 -15.02
N GLU A 593 -36.09 -2.20 -15.42
CA GLU A 593 -35.57 -3.17 -16.36
C GLU A 593 -35.34 -4.54 -15.72
N CYS A 594 -34.81 -4.58 -14.50
CA CYS A 594 -34.74 -5.82 -13.72
C CYS A 594 -36.15 -6.42 -13.53
N ASN A 595 -37.16 -5.60 -13.25
CA ASN A 595 -38.55 -6.03 -13.11
C ASN A 595 -39.12 -6.60 -14.42
N LYS A 596 -38.81 -6.01 -15.59
CA LYS A 596 -39.22 -6.57 -16.89
C LYS A 596 -38.63 -7.96 -17.10
N ILE A 597 -37.37 -8.18 -16.76
CA ILE A 597 -36.71 -9.48 -16.88
C ILE A 597 -37.37 -10.50 -15.96
N VAL A 598 -37.58 -10.16 -14.68
CA VAL A 598 -38.25 -11.05 -13.72
C VAL A 598 -39.65 -11.42 -14.20
N LYS A 599 -40.41 -10.47 -14.76
CA LYS A 599 -41.73 -10.74 -15.34
C LYS A 599 -41.67 -11.62 -16.58
N LYS A 600 -40.72 -11.36 -17.49
CA LYS A 600 -40.51 -12.17 -18.69
C LYS A 600 -40.17 -13.61 -18.33
N LEU A 601 -39.24 -13.82 -17.41
CA LEU A 601 -38.86 -15.16 -16.92
C LEU A 601 -40.01 -15.85 -16.18
N ALA A 602 -40.79 -15.11 -15.39
CA ALA A 602 -41.97 -15.67 -14.73
C ALA A 602 -43.04 -16.09 -15.75
N PHE A 603 -43.22 -15.31 -16.82
CA PHE A 603 -44.12 -15.63 -17.92
C PHE A 603 -43.63 -16.84 -18.73
N GLU A 604 -42.35 -16.88 -19.09
CA GLU A 604 -41.73 -18.03 -19.76
C GLU A 604 -41.84 -19.31 -18.90
N LYS A 605 -41.61 -19.20 -17.59
CA LYS A 605 -41.78 -20.32 -16.64
C LYS A 605 -43.24 -20.72 -16.46
N ALA A 606 -44.19 -19.80 -16.56
CA ALA A 606 -45.61 -20.11 -16.53
C ALA A 606 -46.09 -20.79 -17.83
N ILE A 607 -45.41 -20.52 -18.95
CA ILE A 607 -45.66 -21.15 -20.26
C ILE A 607 -44.86 -22.46 -20.42
N SER A 608 -43.82 -22.68 -19.61
CA SER A 608 -43.09 -23.95 -19.60
C SER A 608 -43.95 -25.04 -18.96
N VAL A 609 -44.84 -25.62 -19.76
CA VAL A 609 -45.57 -26.84 -19.43
C VAL A 609 -44.56 -27.99 -19.36
N GLU A 610 -44.65 -28.81 -18.31
CA GLU A 610 -43.88 -30.04 -18.16
C GLU A 610 -44.11 -30.97 -19.38
N ASP A 611 -43.00 -31.38 -20.01
CA ASP A 611 -42.82 -32.51 -20.92
C ASP A 611 -43.76 -32.70 -22.13
N THR A 612 -43.77 -31.74 -23.05
CA THR A 612 -43.82 -32.04 -24.50
C THR A 612 -43.34 -30.83 -25.33
N LYS A 613 -42.07 -30.45 -25.23
CA LYS A 613 -41.49 -29.47 -26.18
C LYS A 613 -41.55 -30.08 -27.59
N LYS A 614 -42.34 -29.48 -28.49
CA LYS A 614 -42.24 -29.77 -29.93
C LYS A 614 -40.79 -29.55 -30.35
N ASN A 615 -40.12 -30.60 -30.79
CA ASN A 615 -38.75 -30.56 -31.29
C ASN A 615 -38.68 -29.58 -32.47
N ILE A 616 -37.99 -28.44 -32.33
CA ILE A 616 -37.99 -27.38 -33.35
C ILE A 616 -37.44 -27.93 -34.67
N ALA A 617 -36.48 -28.84 -34.61
CA ALA A 617 -35.96 -29.54 -35.79
C ALA A 617 -37.07 -30.21 -36.62
N SER A 618 -38.13 -30.72 -35.99
CA SER A 618 -39.27 -31.35 -36.69
C SER A 618 -40.21 -30.34 -37.37
N THR A 619 -40.11 -29.06 -37.03
CA THR A 619 -40.94 -27.98 -37.61
C THR A 619 -40.28 -27.33 -38.84
N ILE A 620 -39.00 -27.62 -39.09
CA ILE A 620 -38.23 -27.01 -40.18
C ILE A 620 -38.40 -27.85 -41.45
N ASN A 621 -39.01 -27.25 -42.47
CA ASN A 621 -39.12 -27.85 -43.80
C ASN A 621 -38.08 -27.22 -44.73
N LEU A 622 -37.01 -27.97 -45.02
CA LEU A 622 -35.92 -27.53 -45.90
C LEU A 622 -36.33 -27.47 -47.38
N ASP A 623 -37.23 -28.36 -47.82
CA ASP A 623 -37.67 -28.45 -49.21
C ASP A 623 -38.52 -27.24 -49.61
N ALA A 624 -39.25 -26.68 -48.64
CA ALA A 624 -40.01 -25.44 -48.81
C ALA A 624 -39.13 -24.18 -48.88
N MET A 625 -37.82 -24.25 -48.58
CA MET A 625 -36.92 -23.11 -48.65
C MET A 625 -36.32 -22.98 -50.06
N THR A 626 -36.65 -21.88 -50.74
CA THR A 626 -36.02 -21.47 -52.00
C THR A 626 -34.73 -20.70 -51.72
N ILE A 627 -33.74 -20.86 -52.60
CA ILE A 627 -32.52 -20.03 -52.61
C ILE A 627 -32.75 -18.96 -53.67
N GLU A 628 -32.52 -17.69 -53.32
CA GLU A 628 -32.68 -16.58 -54.24
C GLU A 628 -31.58 -16.60 -55.32
N ASN A 629 -31.91 -16.23 -56.58
CA ASN A 629 -30.97 -16.30 -57.71
C ASN A 629 -29.75 -15.37 -57.52
N GLU A 630 -29.88 -14.37 -56.65
CA GLU A 630 -28.84 -13.39 -56.34
C GLU A 630 -27.82 -13.92 -55.31
N TYR A 631 -28.07 -15.08 -54.69
CA TYR A 631 -27.13 -15.69 -53.76
C TYR A 631 -25.92 -16.28 -54.52
N THR A 632 -24.74 -15.71 -54.28
CA THR A 632 -23.47 -16.14 -54.89
C THR A 632 -22.51 -16.78 -53.89
N GLY A 633 -23.01 -17.14 -52.70
CA GLY A 633 -22.23 -17.78 -51.66
C GLY A 633 -22.08 -19.30 -51.85
N PRO A 634 -21.38 -19.97 -50.92
CA PRO A 634 -21.14 -21.42 -50.97
C PRO A 634 -22.44 -22.23 -50.90
N GLU A 635 -22.45 -23.36 -51.60
CA GLU A 635 -23.57 -24.30 -51.70
C GLU A 635 -23.18 -25.70 -51.25
N LEU A 636 -24.09 -26.40 -50.56
CA LEU A 636 -23.84 -27.78 -50.16
C LEU A 636 -24.01 -28.72 -51.37
N GLU A 637 -22.94 -29.45 -51.73
CA GLU A 637 -22.98 -30.50 -52.74
C GLU A 637 -23.73 -31.73 -52.19
N ASP A 638 -24.81 -32.15 -52.86
CA ASP A 638 -25.70 -33.24 -52.41
C ASP A 638 -26.18 -33.10 -50.96
N GLY A 639 -26.33 -31.85 -50.48
CA GLY A 639 -26.73 -31.56 -49.12
C GLY A 639 -25.70 -31.94 -48.05
N LYS A 640 -24.43 -32.13 -48.43
CA LYS A 640 -23.31 -32.46 -47.54
C LYS A 640 -22.25 -31.35 -47.55
N VAL A 641 -21.53 -31.26 -46.44
CA VAL A 641 -20.37 -30.38 -46.31
C VAL A 641 -19.18 -31.03 -47.02
N THR A 642 -18.57 -30.32 -47.97
CA THR A 642 -17.35 -30.74 -48.67
C THR A 642 -16.16 -29.84 -48.29
N HIS A 643 -14.95 -30.28 -48.61
CA HIS A 643 -13.75 -29.48 -48.40
C HIS A 643 -13.77 -28.17 -49.22
N GLN A 644 -14.36 -28.21 -50.43
CA GLN A 644 -14.55 -27.02 -51.27
C GLN A 644 -15.53 -26.04 -50.61
N PHE A 645 -16.69 -26.53 -50.17
CA PHE A 645 -17.66 -25.73 -49.42
C PHE A 645 -17.02 -25.05 -48.20
N MET A 646 -16.19 -25.77 -47.43
CA MET A 646 -15.52 -25.19 -46.25
C MET A 646 -14.56 -24.06 -46.61
N LYS A 647 -13.81 -24.17 -47.71
CA LYS A 647 -12.93 -23.10 -48.20
C LYS A 647 -13.72 -21.87 -48.59
N GLU A 648 -14.79 -22.06 -49.36
CA GLU A 648 -15.66 -20.97 -49.79
C GLU A 648 -16.41 -20.33 -48.62
N LEU A 649 -16.84 -21.11 -47.62
CA LEU A 649 -17.48 -20.62 -46.40
C LEU A 649 -16.55 -19.73 -45.57
N MET A 650 -15.31 -20.17 -45.36
CA MET A 650 -14.33 -19.36 -44.62
C MET A 650 -14.02 -18.06 -45.37
N GLU A 651 -13.91 -18.10 -46.70
CA GLU A 651 -13.68 -16.89 -47.51
C GLU A 651 -14.89 -15.95 -47.52
N LEU A 652 -16.11 -16.50 -47.59
CA LEU A 652 -17.36 -15.73 -47.46
C LEU A 652 -17.36 -14.97 -46.12
N TYR A 653 -17.09 -15.65 -45.01
CA TYR A 653 -17.09 -15.07 -43.68
C TYR A 653 -15.95 -14.08 -43.46
N LYS A 654 -14.76 -14.34 -44.00
CA LYS A 654 -13.66 -13.38 -43.99
C LYS A 654 -14.06 -12.05 -44.62
N ASN A 655 -14.86 -12.10 -45.69
CA ASN A 655 -15.43 -10.95 -46.40
C ASN A 655 -16.76 -10.44 -45.81
N GLN A 656 -17.13 -10.86 -44.59
CA GLN A 656 -18.37 -10.47 -43.89
C GLN A 656 -19.66 -10.85 -44.64
N GLY A 657 -19.59 -11.82 -45.55
CA GLY A 657 -20.75 -12.42 -46.20
C GLY A 657 -21.52 -13.34 -45.25
N LYS A 658 -22.71 -13.76 -45.68
CA LYS A 658 -23.63 -14.57 -44.84
C LYS A 658 -24.05 -15.84 -45.57
N LEU A 659 -23.87 -16.99 -44.92
CA LEU A 659 -24.33 -18.29 -45.44
C LEU A 659 -25.87 -18.28 -45.56
N HIS A 660 -26.39 -18.77 -46.69
CA HIS A 660 -27.84 -18.83 -46.89
C HIS A 660 -28.53 -19.69 -45.82
N ARG A 661 -29.73 -19.26 -45.38
CA ARG A 661 -30.47 -19.87 -44.26
C ARG A 661 -30.77 -21.36 -44.46
N LYS A 662 -31.00 -21.80 -45.70
CA LYS A 662 -31.27 -23.21 -46.03
C LYS A 662 -30.09 -24.11 -45.66
N TYR A 663 -28.88 -23.68 -46.03
CA TYR A 663 -27.65 -24.41 -45.72
C TYR A 663 -27.31 -24.35 -44.23
N ALA A 664 -27.51 -23.19 -43.59
CA ALA A 664 -27.38 -23.04 -42.14
C ALA A 664 -28.28 -24.01 -41.37
N TYR A 665 -29.58 -24.09 -41.71
CA TYR A 665 -30.50 -25.05 -41.08
C TYR A 665 -30.08 -26.50 -41.35
N LYS A 666 -29.66 -26.83 -42.59
CA LYS A 666 -29.18 -28.18 -42.92
C LYS A 666 -28.01 -28.60 -42.05
N ILE A 667 -27.00 -27.74 -41.90
CA ILE A 667 -25.83 -27.99 -41.04
C ILE A 667 -26.25 -28.24 -39.58
N LEU A 668 -27.15 -27.43 -39.04
CA LEU A 668 -27.62 -27.60 -37.66
C LEU A 668 -28.41 -28.89 -37.45
N LEU A 669 -29.26 -29.26 -38.40
CA LEU A 669 -30.03 -30.51 -38.35
C LEU A 669 -29.11 -31.73 -38.41
N ASP A 670 -28.13 -31.71 -39.31
CA ASP A 670 -27.16 -32.80 -39.47
C ASP A 670 -26.26 -32.94 -38.25
N VAL A 671 -25.71 -31.84 -37.74
CA VAL A 671 -24.80 -31.87 -36.60
C VAL A 671 -25.53 -32.26 -35.31
N LYS A 672 -26.80 -31.84 -35.14
CA LYS A 672 -27.66 -32.30 -34.06
C LYS A 672 -27.86 -33.82 -34.13
N ALA A 673 -28.25 -34.33 -35.30
CA ALA A 673 -28.45 -35.77 -35.51
C ALA A 673 -27.16 -36.57 -35.26
N TYR A 674 -26.00 -35.98 -35.53
CA TYR A 674 -24.70 -36.55 -35.20
C TYR A 674 -24.45 -36.57 -33.68
N PHE A 675 -24.55 -35.42 -33.00
CA PHE A 675 -24.29 -35.31 -31.57
C PHE A 675 -25.25 -36.14 -30.71
N MET A 676 -26.49 -36.34 -31.13
CA MET A 676 -27.45 -37.24 -30.47
C MET A 676 -26.95 -38.69 -30.34
N LYS A 677 -26.08 -39.13 -31.25
CA LYS A 677 -25.50 -40.49 -31.24
C LYS A 677 -24.24 -40.59 -30.40
N GLN A 678 -23.66 -39.46 -29.99
CA GLN A 678 -22.43 -39.43 -29.23
C GLN A 678 -22.69 -39.60 -27.72
N SER A 679 -21.71 -40.16 -27.03
CA SER A 679 -21.69 -40.22 -25.57
C SER A 679 -21.35 -38.87 -24.93
N SER A 680 -21.58 -38.74 -23.62
CA SER A 680 -21.25 -37.50 -22.89
C SER A 680 -19.75 -37.36 -22.64
N LEU A 681 -19.03 -38.49 -22.56
CA LEU A 681 -17.57 -38.59 -22.59
C LEU A 681 -17.14 -39.30 -23.88
N ILE A 682 -16.27 -38.68 -24.66
CA ILE A 682 -15.76 -39.27 -25.91
C ILE A 682 -14.34 -39.78 -25.70
N ASP A 683 -14.12 -41.07 -25.90
CA ASP A 683 -12.78 -41.64 -25.97
C ASP A 683 -12.17 -41.40 -27.35
N VAL A 684 -10.94 -40.89 -27.38
CA VAL A 684 -10.21 -40.58 -28.60
C VAL A 684 -8.89 -41.35 -28.60
N GLU A 685 -8.71 -42.21 -29.59
CA GLU A 685 -7.45 -42.93 -29.81
C GLU A 685 -6.57 -42.18 -30.81
N ILE A 686 -5.33 -41.91 -30.41
CA ILE A 686 -4.33 -41.17 -31.17
C ILE A 686 -3.14 -42.10 -31.39
N ALA A 687 -2.90 -42.48 -32.64
CA ALA A 687 -1.77 -43.32 -33.02
C ALA A 687 -0.42 -42.69 -32.64
N SER A 688 0.60 -43.50 -32.35
CA SER A 688 1.85 -43.06 -31.73
C SER A 688 2.53 -41.87 -32.42
N GLU A 689 2.56 -41.85 -33.76
CA GLU A 689 3.22 -40.79 -34.54
C GLU A 689 2.29 -39.62 -34.92
N ASN A 690 0.99 -39.73 -34.65
CA ASN A 690 0.02 -38.73 -35.06
C ASN A 690 -0.02 -37.55 -34.09
N LYS A 691 -0.15 -36.34 -34.66
CA LYS A 691 -0.37 -35.09 -33.94
C LYS A 691 -1.85 -34.94 -33.57
N PHE A 692 -2.16 -34.40 -32.41
CA PHE A 692 -3.50 -33.98 -32.02
C PHE A 692 -3.48 -32.58 -31.43
N THR A 693 -4.40 -31.70 -31.85
CA THR A 693 -4.44 -30.31 -31.42
C THR A 693 -5.61 -30.05 -30.47
N VAL A 694 -5.37 -29.37 -29.34
CA VAL A 694 -6.41 -28.90 -28.43
C VAL A 694 -6.41 -27.37 -28.39
N CYS A 695 -7.54 -26.77 -28.73
CA CYS A 695 -7.82 -25.34 -28.60
C CYS A 695 -8.77 -25.11 -27.43
N GLY A 696 -8.61 -23.99 -26.73
CA GLY A 696 -9.56 -23.52 -25.73
C GLY A 696 -10.61 -22.59 -26.32
N ASP A 697 -11.07 -21.67 -25.49
CA ASP A 697 -12.12 -20.69 -25.80
C ASP A 697 -11.71 -19.82 -27.00
N ILE A 698 -12.67 -19.54 -27.88
CA ILE A 698 -12.48 -18.64 -29.04
C ILE A 698 -13.47 -17.46 -29.04
N HIS A 699 -14.59 -17.56 -28.31
CA HIS A 699 -15.54 -16.46 -28.06
C HIS A 699 -15.85 -15.58 -29.28
N GLY A 700 -16.24 -16.18 -30.41
CA GLY A 700 -16.63 -15.44 -31.60
C GLY A 700 -15.52 -14.58 -32.23
N GLN A 701 -14.24 -14.87 -31.98
CA GLN A 701 -13.10 -14.24 -32.65
C GLN A 701 -12.73 -14.99 -33.94
N PHE A 702 -13.59 -14.88 -34.96
CA PHE A 702 -13.47 -15.63 -36.22
C PHE A 702 -12.12 -15.45 -36.93
N TYR A 703 -11.59 -14.23 -36.94
CA TYR A 703 -10.32 -13.93 -37.62
C TYR A 703 -9.13 -14.58 -36.92
N ASP A 704 -9.17 -14.69 -35.59
CA ASP A 704 -8.17 -15.44 -34.83
C ASP A 704 -8.33 -16.95 -35.01
N LEU A 705 -9.56 -17.47 -35.15
CA LEU A 705 -9.81 -18.87 -35.53
C LEU A 705 -9.15 -19.18 -36.89
N MET A 706 -9.26 -18.28 -37.88
CA MET A 706 -8.55 -18.43 -39.16
C MET A 706 -7.04 -18.38 -38.98
N ASN A 707 -6.54 -17.55 -38.06
CA ASN A 707 -5.11 -17.51 -37.74
C ASN A 707 -4.62 -18.84 -37.13
N ILE A 708 -5.39 -19.49 -36.26
CA ILE A 708 -5.08 -20.84 -35.75
C ILE A 708 -4.88 -21.81 -36.90
N PHE A 709 -5.80 -21.83 -37.87
CA PHE A 709 -5.71 -22.71 -39.03
C PHE A 709 -4.55 -22.36 -39.97
N ASN A 710 -4.19 -21.08 -40.09
CA ASN A 710 -3.00 -20.67 -40.83
C ASN A 710 -1.71 -21.13 -40.16
N LEU A 711 -1.64 -21.06 -38.83
CA LEU A 711 -0.45 -21.43 -38.05
C LEU A 711 -0.26 -22.94 -37.91
N ASN A 712 -1.35 -23.69 -37.74
CA ASN A 712 -1.31 -25.12 -37.40
C ASN A 712 -1.89 -26.05 -38.48
N GLY A 713 -2.31 -25.47 -39.62
CA GLY A 713 -2.93 -26.15 -40.73
C GLY A 713 -4.44 -26.35 -40.54
N LEU A 714 -5.17 -26.47 -41.65
CA LEU A 714 -6.61 -26.76 -41.62
C LEU A 714 -6.89 -28.12 -40.96
N PRO A 715 -8.08 -28.30 -40.36
CA PRO A 715 -8.53 -29.61 -39.92
C PRO A 715 -8.56 -30.62 -41.06
N SER A 716 -8.09 -31.83 -40.79
CA SER A 716 -8.12 -32.97 -41.71
C SER A 716 -7.99 -34.28 -40.92
N GLU A 717 -8.06 -35.42 -41.60
CA GLU A 717 -7.78 -36.72 -40.98
C GLU A 717 -6.35 -36.81 -40.41
N SER A 718 -5.38 -36.16 -41.05
CA SER A 718 -3.98 -36.10 -40.59
C SER A 718 -3.68 -34.96 -39.61
N ASN A 719 -4.63 -34.05 -39.40
CA ASN A 719 -4.49 -32.89 -38.52
C ASN A 719 -5.76 -32.69 -37.66
N PRO A 720 -6.00 -33.60 -36.69
CA PRO A 720 -7.18 -33.55 -35.85
C PRO A 720 -7.15 -32.41 -34.83
N TYR A 721 -8.34 -31.90 -34.50
CA TYR A 721 -8.56 -30.80 -33.55
C TYR A 721 -9.64 -31.14 -32.53
N LEU A 722 -9.47 -30.66 -31.30
CA LEU A 722 -10.50 -30.54 -30.28
C LEU A 722 -10.63 -29.07 -29.87
N PHE A 723 -11.82 -28.50 -30.05
CA PHE A 723 -12.16 -27.19 -29.50
C PHE A 723 -12.94 -27.36 -28.19
N ASN A 724 -12.38 -26.85 -27.09
CA ASN A 724 -12.81 -27.15 -25.73
C ASN A 724 -13.82 -26.14 -25.16
N GLY A 725 -14.95 -25.98 -25.85
CA GLY A 725 -16.06 -25.11 -25.43
C GLY A 725 -15.82 -23.62 -25.66
N ASP A 726 -16.86 -22.83 -25.40
CA ASP A 726 -16.87 -21.37 -25.47
C ASP A 726 -16.48 -20.85 -26.86
N PHE A 727 -17.26 -21.31 -27.84
CA PHE A 727 -17.11 -20.95 -29.24
C PHE A 727 -17.70 -19.59 -29.56
N VAL A 728 -18.70 -19.18 -28.78
CA VAL A 728 -19.59 -18.05 -29.03
C VAL A 728 -19.60 -17.10 -27.85
N ASP A 729 -20.45 -16.06 -27.98
CA ASP A 729 -20.59 -14.93 -27.07
C ASP A 729 -19.35 -14.04 -27.02
N ARG A 730 -19.54 -12.81 -26.54
CA ARG A 730 -18.52 -11.76 -26.38
C ARG A 730 -18.01 -11.22 -27.70
N GLY A 731 -17.31 -12.00 -28.52
CA GLY A 731 -16.94 -11.61 -29.87
C GLY A 731 -18.17 -11.52 -30.77
N SER A 732 -18.10 -10.62 -31.75
CA SER A 732 -19.24 -10.29 -32.62
C SER A 732 -19.25 -11.05 -33.95
N PHE A 733 -18.45 -12.11 -34.03
CA PHE A 733 -18.39 -13.05 -35.16
C PHE A 733 -18.63 -14.50 -34.70
N SER A 734 -19.53 -14.66 -33.71
CA SER A 734 -19.84 -15.97 -33.11
C SER A 734 -20.53 -16.91 -34.09
N VAL A 735 -21.38 -16.39 -34.97
CA VAL A 735 -22.08 -17.14 -36.00
C VAL A 735 -21.08 -17.75 -36.99
N GLU A 736 -20.09 -16.97 -37.42
CA GLU A 736 -19.04 -17.40 -38.35
C GLU A 736 -18.16 -18.48 -37.72
N CYS A 737 -17.77 -18.31 -36.46
CA CYS A 737 -17.04 -19.33 -35.69
C CYS A 737 -17.82 -20.64 -35.66
N ILE A 738 -19.06 -20.63 -35.14
CA ILE A 738 -19.77 -21.88 -34.87
C ILE A 738 -20.13 -22.63 -36.16
N PHE A 739 -20.51 -21.94 -37.25
CA PHE A 739 -20.78 -22.61 -38.52
C PHE A 739 -19.51 -23.19 -39.14
N THR A 740 -18.36 -22.53 -38.95
CA THR A 740 -17.07 -23.09 -39.39
C THR A 740 -16.71 -24.35 -38.62
N LEU A 741 -16.89 -24.35 -37.28
CA LEU A 741 -16.62 -25.52 -36.44
C LEU A 741 -17.59 -26.67 -36.74
N PHE A 742 -18.90 -26.40 -36.88
CA PHE A 742 -19.89 -27.43 -37.25
C PHE A 742 -19.65 -27.97 -38.67
N GLY A 743 -19.24 -27.13 -39.61
CA GLY A 743 -18.84 -27.55 -40.94
C GLY A 743 -17.68 -28.56 -40.88
N PHE A 744 -16.59 -28.24 -40.17
CA PHE A 744 -15.50 -29.19 -39.98
C PHE A 744 -15.90 -30.44 -39.18
N LYS A 745 -16.84 -30.32 -38.24
CA LYS A 745 -17.38 -31.48 -37.52
C LYS A 745 -18.11 -32.44 -38.46
N LEU A 746 -18.89 -31.93 -39.41
CA LEU A 746 -19.58 -32.74 -40.41
C LEU A 746 -18.62 -33.31 -41.46
N LEU A 747 -17.58 -32.56 -41.84
CA LEU A 747 -16.58 -32.98 -42.81
C LEU A 747 -15.62 -34.05 -42.26
N TYR A 748 -15.16 -33.90 -41.01
CA TYR A 748 -14.20 -34.78 -40.36
C TYR A 748 -14.73 -35.28 -38.99
N PRO A 749 -15.83 -36.06 -38.96
CA PRO A 749 -16.54 -36.41 -37.73
C PRO A 749 -15.70 -37.16 -36.67
N ASN A 750 -14.69 -37.92 -37.11
CA ASN A 750 -13.79 -38.69 -36.26
C ASN A 750 -12.44 -38.01 -36.00
N HIS A 751 -12.21 -36.81 -36.54
CA HIS A 751 -10.94 -36.08 -36.41
C HIS A 751 -11.15 -34.62 -35.97
N PHE A 752 -12.39 -34.14 -35.92
CA PHE A 752 -12.78 -32.84 -35.39
C PHE A 752 -13.72 -33.01 -34.21
N PHE A 753 -13.32 -32.53 -33.05
CA PHE A 753 -13.96 -32.75 -31.77
C PHE A 753 -14.34 -31.42 -31.12
N MET A 754 -15.43 -31.44 -30.35
CA MET A 754 -16.00 -30.25 -29.73
C MET A 754 -16.55 -30.61 -28.36
N SER A 755 -16.04 -29.97 -27.30
CA SER A 755 -16.62 -30.06 -25.96
C SER A 755 -17.59 -28.90 -25.74
N ARG A 756 -18.63 -29.09 -24.92
CA ARG A 756 -19.50 -28.01 -24.46
C ARG A 756 -18.75 -27.10 -23.48
N GLY A 757 -18.87 -25.79 -23.63
CA GLY A 757 -18.48 -24.79 -22.63
C GLY A 757 -19.69 -24.23 -21.88
N ASN A 758 -19.45 -23.32 -20.92
CA ASN A 758 -20.56 -22.69 -20.20
C ASN A 758 -21.31 -21.69 -21.09
N HIS A 759 -20.66 -21.12 -22.11
CA HIS A 759 -21.29 -20.23 -23.06
C HIS A 759 -22.16 -20.95 -24.10
N GLU A 760 -22.08 -22.27 -24.25
CA GLU A 760 -23.08 -23.05 -25.03
C GLU A 760 -24.34 -23.35 -24.17
N SER A 761 -24.88 -22.30 -23.53
CA SER A 761 -26.10 -22.33 -22.71
C SER A 761 -27.00 -21.13 -22.99
N ALA A 762 -28.31 -21.33 -22.86
CA ALA A 762 -29.33 -20.35 -23.21
C ALA A 762 -29.17 -19.05 -22.43
N THR A 763 -28.91 -19.15 -21.11
CA THR A 763 -28.75 -17.97 -20.25
C THR A 763 -27.53 -17.16 -20.64
N MET A 764 -26.40 -17.80 -20.96
CA MET A 764 -25.20 -17.07 -21.40
C MET A 764 -25.43 -16.41 -22.77
N ASN A 765 -26.00 -17.14 -23.73
CA ASN A 765 -26.23 -16.61 -25.08
C ASN A 765 -27.16 -15.41 -25.12
N GLN A 766 -28.21 -15.40 -24.29
CA GLN A 766 -29.13 -14.27 -24.16
C GLN A 766 -28.47 -13.02 -23.58
N MET A 767 -27.46 -13.21 -22.72
CA MET A 767 -26.79 -12.11 -22.04
C MET A 767 -25.63 -11.57 -22.87
N TYR A 768 -24.77 -12.45 -23.40
CA TYR A 768 -23.43 -12.11 -23.86
C TYR A 768 -23.26 -12.00 -25.38
N GLY A 769 -24.32 -12.18 -26.17
CA GLY A 769 -24.37 -11.70 -27.55
C GLY A 769 -24.86 -12.70 -28.59
N PHE A 770 -24.65 -14.00 -28.38
CA PHE A 770 -24.91 -14.99 -29.43
C PHE A 770 -26.38 -15.07 -29.84
N ASP A 771 -27.32 -15.06 -28.89
CA ASP A 771 -28.76 -15.07 -29.20
C ASP A 771 -29.17 -13.83 -30.02
N GLY A 772 -28.62 -12.66 -29.67
CA GLY A 772 -28.83 -11.42 -30.41
C GLY A 772 -28.21 -11.45 -31.81
N GLU A 773 -26.99 -12.00 -31.93
CA GLU A 773 -26.27 -12.11 -33.20
C GLU A 773 -27.00 -13.04 -34.17
N VAL A 774 -27.46 -14.20 -33.70
CA VAL A 774 -28.24 -15.15 -34.51
C VAL A 774 -29.57 -14.53 -34.93
N LYS A 775 -30.25 -13.79 -34.05
CA LYS A 775 -31.50 -13.10 -34.40
C LYS A 775 -31.29 -11.97 -35.41
N ALA A 776 -30.16 -11.28 -35.36
CA ALA A 776 -29.82 -10.23 -36.30
C ALA A 776 -29.43 -10.80 -37.68
N LYS A 777 -28.65 -11.88 -37.72
CA LYS A 777 -28.17 -12.49 -38.98
C LYS A 777 -29.21 -13.43 -39.61
N TYR A 778 -29.99 -14.13 -38.79
CA TYR A 778 -30.99 -15.14 -39.18
C TYR A 778 -32.36 -14.88 -38.54
N THR A 779 -32.79 -15.72 -37.60
CA THR A 779 -34.15 -15.71 -37.02
C THR A 779 -34.12 -16.18 -35.56
N ALA A 780 -35.17 -15.87 -34.81
CA ALA A 780 -35.36 -16.40 -33.45
C ALA A 780 -35.47 -17.94 -33.43
N GLN A 781 -36.12 -18.53 -34.43
CA GLN A 781 -36.22 -19.99 -34.57
C GLN A 781 -34.85 -20.66 -34.72
N MET A 782 -33.91 -20.01 -35.42
CA MET A 782 -32.53 -20.48 -35.54
C MET A 782 -31.81 -20.45 -34.18
N ALA A 783 -32.00 -19.40 -33.38
CA ALA A 783 -31.39 -19.28 -32.04
C ALA A 783 -31.89 -20.38 -31.08
N GLU A 784 -33.18 -20.71 -31.15
CA GLU A 784 -33.74 -21.82 -30.39
C GLU A 784 -33.20 -23.18 -30.87
N LEU A 785 -33.02 -23.38 -32.18
CA LEU A 785 -32.41 -24.60 -32.72
C LEU A 785 -30.94 -24.75 -32.28
N PHE A 786 -30.15 -23.67 -32.28
CA PHE A 786 -28.79 -23.69 -31.73
C PHE A 786 -28.78 -24.16 -30.27
N THR A 787 -29.72 -23.68 -29.45
CA THR A 787 -29.87 -24.11 -28.06
C THR A 787 -30.14 -25.62 -27.97
N GLU A 788 -30.99 -26.16 -28.84
CA GLU A 788 -31.22 -27.62 -28.92
C GLU A 788 -29.95 -28.37 -29.34
N VAL A 789 -29.17 -27.86 -30.30
CA VAL A 789 -27.92 -28.49 -30.76
C VAL A 789 -26.87 -28.48 -29.64
N TYR A 790 -26.69 -27.34 -28.96
CA TYR A 790 -25.73 -27.19 -27.86
C TYR A 790 -26.00 -28.12 -26.68
N ASN A 791 -27.27 -28.45 -26.42
CA ASN A 791 -27.61 -29.46 -25.42
C ASN A 791 -27.03 -30.85 -25.72
N TRP A 792 -26.74 -31.17 -26.99
CA TRP A 792 -26.19 -32.47 -27.37
C TRP A 792 -24.66 -32.51 -27.43
N LEU A 793 -23.96 -31.38 -27.32
CA LEU A 793 -22.49 -31.34 -27.32
C LEU A 793 -21.92 -32.22 -26.19
N PRO A 794 -20.91 -33.08 -26.47
CA PRO A 794 -20.20 -33.83 -25.44
C PRO A 794 -19.63 -32.93 -24.34
N LEU A 795 -19.55 -33.43 -23.11
CA LEU A 795 -19.09 -32.65 -21.96
C LEU A 795 -17.57 -32.77 -21.74
N ALA A 796 -16.96 -33.88 -22.17
CA ALA A 796 -15.53 -34.12 -22.02
C ALA A 796 -14.99 -35.10 -23.07
N HIS A 797 -13.68 -35.10 -23.24
CA HIS A 797 -12.95 -36.02 -24.12
C HIS A 797 -11.80 -36.68 -23.36
N CYS A 798 -11.63 -38.00 -23.50
CA CYS A 798 -10.51 -38.74 -22.92
C CYS A 798 -9.55 -39.20 -24.02
N LEU A 799 -8.36 -38.61 -24.06
CA LEU A 799 -7.35 -38.90 -25.10
C LEU A 799 -6.44 -40.04 -24.64
N ASN A 800 -6.36 -41.11 -25.42
CA ASN A 800 -5.56 -42.32 -25.15
C ASN A 800 -5.76 -42.91 -23.74
N LYS A 801 -6.92 -42.67 -23.11
CA LYS A 801 -7.21 -43.03 -21.70
C LYS A 801 -6.18 -42.48 -20.70
N ARG A 802 -5.48 -41.39 -21.06
CA ARG A 802 -4.40 -40.77 -20.28
C ARG A 802 -4.68 -39.32 -19.95
N VAL A 803 -5.30 -38.56 -20.86
CA VAL A 803 -5.55 -37.13 -20.68
C VAL A 803 -7.04 -36.85 -20.78
N LEU A 804 -7.62 -36.23 -19.74
CA LEU A 804 -9.01 -35.80 -19.76
C LEU A 804 -9.10 -34.31 -20.11
N VAL A 805 -9.98 -33.98 -21.05
CA VAL A 805 -10.21 -32.61 -21.52
C VAL A 805 -11.66 -32.21 -21.24
N MET A 806 -11.85 -31.13 -20.49
CA MET A 806 -13.16 -30.51 -20.22
C MET A 806 -13.05 -28.99 -20.21
N HIS A 807 -14.13 -28.25 -20.41
CA HIS A 807 -14.06 -26.80 -20.46
C HIS A 807 -13.71 -26.16 -19.10
N GLY A 808 -14.55 -26.40 -18.09
CA GLY A 808 -14.45 -25.89 -16.73
C GLY A 808 -13.41 -26.66 -15.90
N GLY A 809 -13.82 -27.66 -15.13
CA GLY A 809 -12.85 -28.36 -14.30
C GLY A 809 -13.41 -29.55 -13.52
N LEU A 810 -12.79 -29.81 -12.37
CA LEU A 810 -13.10 -30.96 -11.53
C LEU A 810 -14.23 -30.66 -10.52
N PHE A 811 -14.51 -31.69 -9.73
CA PHE A 811 -15.76 -31.83 -9.01
C PHE A 811 -15.67 -31.44 -7.54
N SER A 812 -16.82 -31.08 -6.96
CA SER A 812 -16.97 -30.87 -5.52
C SER A 812 -16.86 -32.17 -4.70
N ARG A 813 -17.04 -33.32 -5.36
CA ARG A 813 -16.93 -34.68 -4.81
C ARG A 813 -15.60 -35.36 -5.19
N ASP A 814 -15.09 -36.22 -4.31
CA ASP A 814 -13.82 -36.95 -4.51
C ASP A 814 -13.99 -38.27 -5.31
N ASP A 815 -15.20 -38.83 -5.38
CA ASP A 815 -15.49 -40.18 -5.88
C ASP A 815 -15.96 -40.23 -7.35
N VAL A 816 -15.91 -39.10 -8.06
CA VAL A 816 -16.40 -39.01 -9.45
C VAL A 816 -15.49 -39.78 -10.41
N THR A 817 -16.10 -40.60 -11.26
CA THR A 817 -15.40 -41.44 -12.23
C THR A 817 -15.71 -41.07 -13.68
N LEU A 818 -14.84 -41.48 -14.62
CA LEU A 818 -15.10 -41.33 -16.07
C LEU A 818 -16.44 -41.94 -16.50
N ASN A 819 -16.85 -43.04 -15.89
CA ASN A 819 -18.14 -43.68 -16.15
C ASN A 819 -19.33 -42.85 -15.66
N GLU A 820 -19.18 -42.11 -14.55
CA GLU A 820 -20.19 -41.16 -14.07
C GLU A 820 -20.34 -40.00 -15.06
N ILE A 821 -19.24 -39.44 -15.56
CA ILE A 821 -19.24 -38.41 -16.61
C ILE A 821 -19.95 -38.90 -17.86
N ASN A 822 -19.66 -40.13 -18.29
CA ASN A 822 -20.26 -40.73 -19.49
C ASN A 822 -21.79 -40.90 -19.39
N LYS A 823 -22.30 -41.13 -18.17
CA LYS A 823 -23.72 -41.36 -17.89
C LYS A 823 -24.54 -40.09 -17.66
N ILE A 824 -23.91 -38.91 -17.69
CA ILE A 824 -24.63 -37.64 -17.53
C ILE A 824 -25.64 -37.48 -18.67
N ASP A 825 -26.92 -37.30 -18.33
CA ASP A 825 -27.93 -36.83 -19.27
C ASP A 825 -27.70 -35.35 -19.58
N ARG A 826 -27.04 -35.12 -20.71
CA ARG A 826 -26.55 -33.80 -21.10
C ARG A 826 -27.54 -32.99 -21.93
N ASN A 827 -28.62 -33.60 -22.46
CA ASN A 827 -29.59 -32.94 -23.34
C ASN A 827 -30.54 -31.99 -22.59
N ARG A 828 -29.96 -31.03 -21.89
CA ARG A 828 -30.63 -30.04 -21.07
C ARG A 828 -29.72 -28.83 -20.86
N GLN A 829 -30.29 -27.77 -20.31
CA GLN A 829 -29.50 -26.67 -19.80
C GLN A 829 -28.68 -27.14 -18.58
N PRO A 830 -27.45 -26.63 -18.37
CA PRO A 830 -26.66 -26.98 -17.20
C PRO A 830 -27.46 -26.70 -15.91
N PRO A 831 -27.51 -27.64 -14.96
CA PRO A 831 -28.11 -27.40 -13.64
C PRO A 831 -27.30 -26.36 -12.84
N GLU A 832 -27.86 -25.88 -11.73
CA GLU A 832 -27.16 -24.95 -10.82
C GLU A 832 -26.01 -25.62 -10.05
N ASP A 833 -26.03 -26.96 -9.90
CA ASP A 833 -25.05 -27.76 -9.19
C ASP A 833 -24.81 -29.15 -9.82
N GLY A 834 -23.84 -29.88 -9.26
CA GLY A 834 -23.53 -31.25 -9.66
C GLY A 834 -22.56 -31.39 -10.85
N PRO A 835 -22.28 -32.63 -11.29
CA PRO A 835 -21.15 -32.93 -12.18
C PRO A 835 -21.19 -32.21 -13.53
N MET A 836 -22.38 -32.07 -14.13
CA MET A 836 -22.54 -31.34 -15.40
C MET A 836 -22.21 -29.85 -15.25
N CYS A 837 -22.63 -29.24 -14.14
CA CYS A 837 -22.30 -27.85 -13.84
C CYS A 837 -20.80 -27.68 -13.62
N GLU A 838 -20.19 -28.53 -12.81
CA GLU A 838 -18.78 -28.43 -12.42
C GLU A 838 -17.81 -28.65 -13.59
N LEU A 839 -18.13 -29.55 -14.52
CA LEU A 839 -17.39 -29.73 -15.78
C LEU A 839 -17.35 -28.47 -16.65
N LEU A 840 -18.31 -27.57 -16.50
CA LEU A 840 -18.43 -26.35 -17.29
C LEU A 840 -17.99 -25.09 -16.53
N TRP A 841 -17.98 -25.09 -15.19
CA TRP A 841 -17.82 -23.87 -14.37
C TRP A 841 -16.71 -23.89 -13.32
N SER A 842 -16.19 -25.06 -12.93
CA SER A 842 -15.18 -25.13 -11.86
C SER A 842 -13.83 -24.59 -12.32
N ASP A 843 -13.07 -23.98 -11.41
CA ASP A 843 -11.73 -23.44 -11.65
C ASP A 843 -10.67 -24.07 -10.72
N PRO A 844 -9.40 -24.23 -11.14
CA PRO A 844 -8.32 -24.62 -10.24
C PRO A 844 -8.01 -23.52 -9.20
N GLN A 845 -7.49 -23.91 -8.04
CA GLN A 845 -6.92 -23.01 -7.03
C GLN A 845 -5.54 -23.51 -6.58
N PRO A 846 -4.59 -22.62 -6.24
CA PRO A 846 -3.23 -23.04 -5.89
C PRO A 846 -3.16 -23.81 -4.55
N GLN A 847 -4.05 -23.50 -3.62
CA GLN A 847 -4.11 -24.16 -2.30
C GLN A 847 -4.90 -25.48 -2.34
N ASN A 848 -4.48 -26.45 -1.51
CA ASN A 848 -5.19 -27.71 -1.35
C ASN A 848 -6.64 -27.53 -0.88
N GLY A 849 -7.46 -28.55 -1.12
CA GLY A 849 -8.87 -28.61 -0.75
C GLY A 849 -9.80 -28.01 -1.80
N ARG A 850 -10.95 -27.52 -1.36
CA ARG A 850 -11.96 -26.89 -2.20
C ARG A 850 -12.40 -25.56 -1.60
N ALA A 851 -12.80 -24.62 -2.45
CA ALA A 851 -13.44 -23.38 -2.03
C ALA A 851 -14.66 -23.06 -2.90
N PRO A 852 -15.58 -22.20 -2.43
CA PRO A 852 -16.65 -21.68 -3.27
C PRO A 852 -16.08 -21.02 -4.53
N SER A 853 -16.71 -21.24 -5.68
CA SER A 853 -16.27 -20.62 -6.93
C SER A 853 -16.28 -19.10 -6.85
N LYS A 854 -15.20 -18.46 -7.32
CA LYS A 854 -15.14 -17.00 -7.54
C LYS A 854 -16.22 -16.51 -8.49
N ARG A 855 -16.78 -17.40 -9.31
CA ARG A 855 -17.88 -17.14 -10.26
C ARG A 855 -19.26 -17.30 -9.65
N GLY A 856 -19.36 -17.81 -8.42
CA GLY A 856 -20.63 -18.06 -7.73
C GLY A 856 -21.39 -19.32 -8.20
N VAL A 857 -20.82 -20.09 -9.14
CA VAL A 857 -21.32 -21.35 -9.70
C VAL A 857 -20.13 -22.30 -9.89
N GLY A 858 -20.32 -23.60 -9.61
CA GLY A 858 -19.22 -24.58 -9.56
C GLY A 858 -18.38 -24.47 -8.28
N CYS A 859 -17.16 -25.03 -8.29
CA CYS A 859 -16.23 -24.95 -7.17
C CYS A 859 -14.81 -24.57 -7.60
N GLN A 860 -13.99 -24.15 -6.65
CA GLN A 860 -12.55 -24.14 -6.81
C GLN A 860 -11.96 -25.45 -6.25
N PHE A 861 -11.00 -26.04 -6.95
CA PHE A 861 -10.37 -27.31 -6.56
C PHE A 861 -8.84 -27.21 -6.55
N GLY A 862 -8.22 -27.76 -5.50
CA GLY A 862 -6.77 -27.71 -5.28
C GLY A 862 -5.97 -28.83 -5.94
N PRO A 863 -4.63 -28.80 -5.81
CA PRO A 863 -3.73 -29.82 -6.36
C PRO A 863 -4.01 -31.24 -5.85
N ASP A 864 -4.41 -31.37 -4.59
CA ASP A 864 -4.78 -32.65 -3.96
C ASP A 864 -6.04 -33.27 -4.58
N VAL A 865 -7.04 -32.44 -4.92
CA VAL A 865 -8.27 -32.88 -5.61
C VAL A 865 -7.93 -33.38 -7.00
N THR A 866 -7.14 -32.63 -7.77
CA THR A 866 -6.67 -33.04 -9.09
C THR A 866 -5.92 -34.36 -9.01
N LYS A 867 -4.96 -34.49 -8.09
CA LYS A 867 -4.18 -35.71 -7.92
C LYS A 867 -5.08 -36.92 -7.61
N LYS A 868 -6.01 -36.81 -6.65
CA LYS A 868 -6.92 -37.91 -6.29
C LYS A 868 -7.79 -38.35 -7.45
N PHE A 869 -8.36 -37.40 -8.20
CA PHE A 869 -9.20 -37.72 -9.35
C PHE A 869 -8.42 -38.45 -10.45
N LEU A 870 -7.20 -37.99 -10.73
CA LEU A 870 -6.32 -38.62 -11.72
C LEU A 870 -5.90 -40.02 -11.29
N ASP A 871 -5.51 -40.21 -10.03
CA ASP A 871 -5.13 -41.51 -9.48
C ASP A 871 -6.31 -42.50 -9.51
N LEU A 872 -7.53 -42.04 -9.16
CA LEU A 872 -8.76 -42.85 -9.19
C LEU A 872 -9.10 -43.32 -10.61
N ASN A 873 -8.93 -42.45 -11.60
CA ASN A 873 -9.32 -42.70 -13.00
C ASN A 873 -8.16 -43.18 -13.89
N LYS A 874 -6.97 -43.36 -13.32
CA LYS A 874 -5.73 -43.78 -14.03
C LYS A 874 -5.36 -42.84 -15.18
N LEU A 875 -5.42 -41.54 -14.91
CA LEU A 875 -5.07 -40.47 -15.85
C LEU A 875 -3.76 -39.78 -15.44
N ASP A 876 -3.08 -39.15 -16.39
CA ASP A 876 -1.83 -38.46 -16.17
C ASP A 876 -2.05 -37.00 -15.74
N TYR A 877 -2.92 -36.29 -16.47
CA TYR A 877 -3.25 -34.89 -16.23
C TYR A 877 -4.58 -34.50 -16.91
N VAL A 878 -5.10 -33.31 -16.58
CA VAL A 878 -6.28 -32.73 -17.23
C VAL A 878 -5.91 -31.48 -18.02
N ILE A 879 -6.60 -31.27 -19.15
CA ILE A 879 -6.58 -30.02 -19.92
C ILE A 879 -7.94 -29.35 -19.78
N ARG A 880 -7.93 -28.05 -19.47
CA ARG A 880 -9.13 -27.23 -19.37
C ARG A 880 -8.94 -25.85 -19.98
N SER A 881 -9.99 -25.03 -20.04
CA SER A 881 -9.97 -23.72 -20.70
C SER A 881 -10.57 -22.63 -19.80
N HIS A 882 -11.69 -21.97 -20.13
CA HIS A 882 -12.58 -21.17 -19.24
C HIS A 882 -11.98 -19.93 -18.53
N GLU A 883 -10.66 -19.83 -18.39
CA GLU A 883 -9.94 -18.72 -17.77
C GLU A 883 -8.92 -18.12 -18.73
N VAL A 884 -9.03 -16.80 -18.94
CA VAL A 884 -8.03 -16.02 -19.68
C VAL A 884 -6.67 -16.13 -19.00
N LYS A 885 -5.61 -16.40 -19.77
CA LYS A 885 -4.22 -16.41 -19.30
C LYS A 885 -3.37 -15.51 -20.17
N ASN A 886 -2.43 -14.76 -19.57
CA ASN A 886 -1.61 -13.78 -20.28
C ASN A 886 -0.84 -14.38 -21.46
N ASN A 887 -0.30 -15.60 -21.30
CA ASN A 887 0.43 -16.30 -22.36
C ASN A 887 -0.47 -17.26 -23.18
N GLY A 888 -1.80 -17.20 -23.01
CA GLY A 888 -2.75 -18.14 -23.61
C GLY A 888 -2.78 -19.52 -22.94
N TYR A 889 -1.89 -19.82 -21.99
CA TYR A 889 -1.92 -21.06 -21.22
C TYR A 889 -1.32 -20.89 -19.82
N GLU A 890 -1.59 -21.86 -18.94
CA GLU A 890 -0.97 -21.98 -17.62
C GLU A 890 -0.88 -23.45 -17.21
N VAL A 891 0.24 -23.84 -16.59
CA VAL A 891 0.46 -25.18 -16.04
C VAL A 891 0.41 -25.08 -14.51
N ALA A 892 -0.59 -25.70 -13.90
CA ALA A 892 -0.85 -25.68 -12.46
C ALA A 892 -0.83 -27.10 -11.86
N HIS A 893 -0.94 -27.17 -10.53
CA HIS A 893 -1.07 -28.42 -9.76
C HIS A 893 0.05 -29.42 -10.10
N ASP A 894 1.30 -28.98 -10.04
CA ASP A 894 2.48 -29.80 -10.32
C ASP A 894 2.47 -30.45 -11.72
N GLY A 895 1.96 -29.74 -12.72
CA GLY A 895 1.87 -30.23 -14.10
C GLY A 895 0.60 -31.02 -14.41
N LYS A 896 -0.29 -31.21 -13.44
CA LYS A 896 -1.48 -32.08 -13.56
C LYS A 896 -2.75 -31.37 -14.01
N CYS A 897 -2.79 -30.04 -13.97
CA CYS A 897 -3.93 -29.25 -14.43
C CYS A 897 -3.45 -28.14 -15.38
N ILE A 898 -3.80 -28.25 -16.66
CA ILE A 898 -3.34 -27.34 -17.70
C ILE A 898 -4.51 -26.49 -18.19
N THR A 899 -4.36 -25.18 -18.18
CA THR A 899 -5.32 -24.25 -18.79
C THR A 899 -4.82 -23.83 -20.17
N VAL A 900 -5.67 -23.89 -21.21
CA VAL A 900 -5.41 -23.36 -22.55
C VAL A 900 -6.56 -22.46 -23.00
N PHE A 901 -6.23 -21.30 -23.56
CA PHE A 901 -7.17 -20.25 -23.96
C PHE A 901 -6.78 -19.71 -25.34
N SER A 902 -7.70 -19.73 -26.30
CA SER A 902 -7.42 -19.53 -27.73
C SER A 902 -7.98 -18.21 -28.30
N ALA A 903 -8.46 -17.30 -27.45
CA ALA A 903 -8.88 -15.96 -27.83
C ALA A 903 -7.80 -14.92 -27.44
N PRO A 904 -6.86 -14.56 -28.35
CA PRO A 904 -5.89 -13.50 -28.08
C PRO A 904 -6.56 -12.13 -28.01
N ASN A 905 -5.97 -11.20 -27.26
CA ASN A 905 -6.51 -9.86 -26.98
C ASN A 905 -8.01 -9.90 -26.69
N TYR A 906 -8.40 -10.75 -25.74
CA TYR A 906 -9.80 -11.08 -25.49
C TYR A 906 -10.66 -9.82 -25.31
N CYS A 907 -11.80 -9.78 -26.02
CA CYS A 907 -12.70 -8.61 -26.08
C CYS A 907 -12.02 -7.29 -26.46
N ASP A 908 -10.99 -7.33 -27.31
CA ASP A 908 -10.22 -6.19 -27.80
C ASP A 908 -9.57 -5.32 -26.71
N THR A 909 -9.46 -5.83 -25.49
CA THR A 909 -9.09 -5.02 -24.30
C THR A 909 -8.07 -5.70 -23.40
N MET A 910 -8.03 -7.03 -23.35
CA MET A 910 -7.23 -7.75 -22.36
C MET A 910 -5.74 -7.84 -22.69
N GLY A 911 -5.34 -7.72 -23.96
CA GLY A 911 -3.93 -7.78 -24.38
C GLY A 911 -3.22 -9.12 -24.15
N ASN A 912 -3.95 -10.18 -23.81
CA ASN A 912 -3.39 -11.53 -23.64
C ASN A 912 -3.00 -12.16 -24.98
N LYS A 913 -2.09 -13.14 -24.96
CA LYS A 913 -1.87 -14.04 -26.09
C LYS A 913 -2.93 -15.14 -26.11
N GLY A 914 -3.13 -15.74 -27.28
CA GLY A 914 -3.85 -17.00 -27.45
C GLY A 914 -2.87 -18.16 -27.50
N ALA A 915 -3.32 -19.36 -27.20
CA ALA A 915 -2.52 -20.58 -27.37
C ALA A 915 -3.36 -21.77 -27.80
N PHE A 916 -2.70 -22.76 -28.40
CA PHE A 916 -3.21 -24.12 -28.59
C PHE A 916 -2.14 -25.14 -28.16
N ILE A 917 -2.58 -26.34 -27.81
CA ILE A 917 -1.71 -27.45 -27.39
C ILE A 917 -1.62 -28.45 -28.54
N THR A 918 -0.42 -28.95 -28.81
CA THR A 918 -0.19 -30.12 -29.68
C THR A 918 0.34 -31.28 -28.86
N LEU A 919 -0.22 -32.46 -29.09
CA LEU A 919 0.14 -33.73 -28.46
C LEU A 919 0.58 -34.74 -29.53
N LYS A 920 1.44 -35.68 -29.17
CA LYS A 920 1.71 -36.88 -29.98
C LYS A 920 1.21 -38.12 -29.25
N GLY A 921 0.64 -39.08 -29.98
CA GLY A 921 0.07 -40.28 -29.37
C GLY A 921 1.07 -41.11 -28.54
N LYS A 922 2.37 -41.07 -28.89
CA LYS A 922 3.45 -41.81 -28.25
C LYS A 922 3.68 -41.40 -26.79
N ASP A 923 3.83 -40.10 -26.54
CA ASP A 923 4.23 -39.56 -25.24
C ASP A 923 3.05 -38.91 -24.51
N MET A 924 2.09 -38.35 -25.26
CA MET A 924 1.01 -37.48 -24.77
C MET A 924 1.57 -36.27 -24.00
N GLU A 925 2.73 -35.75 -24.41
CA GLU A 925 3.32 -34.55 -23.79
C GLU A 925 2.74 -33.26 -24.40
N PRO A 926 2.28 -32.30 -23.58
CA PRO A 926 1.70 -31.04 -24.06
C PRO A 926 2.75 -30.07 -24.58
N LYS A 927 2.71 -29.77 -25.88
CA LYS A 927 3.48 -28.70 -26.51
C LYS A 927 2.61 -27.49 -26.79
N PHE A 928 2.93 -26.37 -26.16
CA PHE A 928 2.21 -25.11 -26.30
C PHE A 928 2.72 -24.29 -27.49
N THR A 929 1.79 -23.75 -28.28
CA THR A 929 2.09 -22.73 -29.30
C THR A 929 1.25 -21.49 -29.00
N THR A 930 1.92 -20.37 -28.78
CA THR A 930 1.28 -19.08 -28.46
C THR A 930 1.26 -18.15 -29.66
N TYR A 931 0.23 -17.33 -29.80
CA TYR A 931 0.07 -16.36 -30.88
C TYR A 931 -0.64 -15.09 -30.43
N GLU A 932 -0.49 -14.02 -31.20
CA GLU A 932 -1.12 -12.72 -30.96
C GLU A 932 -2.40 -12.56 -31.79
N ALA A 933 -3.21 -11.56 -31.42
CA ALA A 933 -4.45 -11.27 -32.12
C ALA A 933 -4.17 -10.72 -33.52
N VAL A 934 -5.06 -11.04 -34.46
CA VAL A 934 -5.01 -10.51 -35.83
C VAL A 934 -6.07 -9.43 -36.04
N PRO A 935 -5.87 -8.51 -37.00
CA PRO A 935 -6.88 -7.51 -37.33
C PRO A 935 -8.20 -8.15 -37.78
N HIS A 936 -9.31 -7.56 -37.34
CA HIS A 936 -10.67 -7.93 -37.75
C HIS A 936 -11.48 -6.66 -38.13
N PRO A 937 -12.62 -6.79 -38.84
CA PRO A 937 -13.50 -5.68 -39.15
C PRO A 937 -13.98 -4.94 -37.91
N ASN A 938 -14.35 -3.67 -38.09
CA ASN A 938 -14.72 -2.76 -37.02
C ASN A 938 -16.15 -3.01 -36.48
N VAL A 939 -16.37 -4.19 -35.92
CA VAL A 939 -17.56 -4.55 -35.15
C VAL A 939 -17.11 -4.77 -33.72
N LYS A 940 -17.56 -3.92 -32.80
CA LYS A 940 -17.13 -3.97 -31.40
C LYS A 940 -17.54 -5.29 -30.74
N PRO A 941 -16.78 -5.81 -29.77
CA PRO A 941 -17.22 -6.89 -28.90
C PRO A 941 -18.58 -6.55 -28.27
N MET A 942 -19.40 -7.57 -28.06
CA MET A 942 -20.73 -7.49 -27.48
C MET A 942 -21.70 -6.57 -28.24
N ALA A 943 -21.50 -6.35 -29.54
CA ALA A 943 -22.39 -5.51 -30.35
C ALA A 943 -23.85 -6.00 -30.35
N TYR A 944 -24.05 -7.31 -30.19
CA TYR A 944 -25.36 -7.96 -30.15
C TYR A 944 -25.79 -8.41 -28.75
N ALA A 945 -24.98 -8.11 -27.73
CA ALA A 945 -25.31 -8.45 -26.35
C ALA A 945 -26.51 -7.65 -25.86
N ASN A 946 -27.10 -8.12 -24.77
CA ASN A 946 -28.19 -7.41 -24.15
C ASN A 946 -27.71 -6.01 -23.73
N ALA A 947 -28.44 -4.96 -24.16
CA ALA A 947 -28.12 -3.58 -23.81
C ALA A 947 -27.97 -3.36 -22.29
N PHE A 948 -28.56 -4.22 -21.45
CA PHE A 948 -28.38 -4.19 -20.00
C PHE A 948 -26.96 -4.47 -19.52
N LEU A 949 -26.14 -5.25 -20.23
CA LEU A 949 -24.74 -5.44 -19.85
C LEU A 949 -23.95 -4.11 -19.91
N SER A 950 -24.32 -3.21 -20.82
CA SER A 950 -23.76 -1.85 -20.86
C SER A 950 -24.18 -0.98 -19.66
N LEU A 951 -25.29 -1.31 -18.98
CA LEU A 951 -25.79 -0.64 -17.78
C LEU A 951 -25.22 -1.24 -16.47
N MET A 952 -24.64 -2.45 -16.53
CA MET A 952 -24.03 -3.14 -15.37
C MET A 952 -22.57 -2.73 -15.12
N CYS A 953 -21.93 -2.06 -16.08
CA CYS A 953 -20.52 -1.70 -16.07
C CYS A 953 -20.27 -0.24 -15.72
#